data_AF-A0A7J7FJV6-F1
#
_entry.id   AF-A0A7J7FJV6-F1
#
_cell.length_a   1.000
_cell.length_b   1.000
_cell.length_c   1.000
_cell.angle_alpha   90.00
_cell.angle_beta   90.00
_cell.angle_gamma   90.00
#
_symmetry.space_group_name_H-M   'P 1'
#
loop_
_entity.id
_entity.type
_entity.pdbx_description
1 polymer ?
#
loop_
_entity_poly.entity_id
_entity_poly.type
_entity_poly.pdbx_seq_one_letter_code
_entity_poly.pdbx_strand_id
1 'polypeptide(L)'
;MQQKRVWGKTRCLCVHLCVIVNAYAKDLTRVQLPTPALYLSVDTVASYPRPMPYRCLERPLPGLPRQRPKSGPSLLGEEPGFPRPTSRRGTPRMLPLTVVQTSMSRSRVALLGLGLLLMLLLYVGLPGPPEQTSWLWGDPNVTILAGLTPGNSPIFYREVLPLHRAHRVEVVLLHGKAFNSHTWEQLGTLQLLAQRGYRAVALDLPGFGNSAPSKEASTETGRAELLERVLRDLEVQNAVLVSPSLSGRYALPFLMQGRHQLHGFVPIAPASTQNYTQEQFWAVKTPTLILYGEQDRILAPESLRQLRHLPNHSVVKLRDAGHACYLHKPQDFHLLGRVGNHSLCPQLTTSSAMASKGPEGEHPSVTLFRQYLRIRTVHPEPDYGAVVAFLEERAHQLGLGCQKVEVAPGRVVTVLTWPGTNPRLSSLLLNSHTDVVPVFKEHWSHDPFEAFKDAEGYIYARGAQDMKCVSIQYLEAVRRLKVEGHHFPRTIHMTFVPDEEIGGHGGMELFVQRPEFQALRAGFALDEGLANPTDAFTVYYSERSIWWVRVTSTGKPGHASLFTEDTAAEKLHKVVSSILAFREKERQRLQSNPHLKLGAVTTVNLTKLEGGVAINVVPATLSASFDIRLAPDVDLKAFEEQLQSWCQAAGEGVTFEFVQKFTEPRVTSTDDSDPWWAAFSGVFKDMNLTLEPEIFPAATDSRYLRKVGVPALGFSPMNCTPRLLHDHDERLHEAVFLCGVDIYTRLLPALASVPALPSDS
;
A
#
# COMPACT_ATOMS: atom_id res chain seq x y z
N MET A 1 27.08 -49.89 -2.05
CA MET A 1 27.35 -48.43 -1.99
C MET A 1 26.41 -47.72 -2.95
N GLN A 2 26.12 -46.43 -2.71
CA GLN A 2 25.36 -45.46 -3.53
C GLN A 2 24.40 -46.00 -4.62
N GLN A 3 23.09 -45.78 -4.41
CA GLN A 3 22.07 -45.83 -5.45
C GLN A 3 21.35 -44.46 -5.46
N LYS A 4 21.42 -43.71 -6.57
CA LYS A 4 20.80 -42.38 -6.73
C LYS A 4 19.62 -42.45 -7.70
N ARG A 5 18.37 -42.21 -7.25
CA ARG A 5 17.21 -41.97 -8.13
C ARG A 5 16.09 -41.12 -7.50
N VAL A 6 15.83 -39.97 -8.14
CA VAL A 6 14.50 -39.35 -8.42
C VAL A 6 13.70 -38.77 -7.23
N TRP A 7 12.84 -37.78 -7.56
CA TRP A 7 11.91 -36.98 -6.71
C TRP A 7 12.58 -35.93 -5.80
N GLY A 8 12.29 -34.62 -5.87
CA GLY A 8 11.57 -33.85 -6.91
C GLY A 8 10.27 -33.20 -6.44
N LYS A 9 10.31 -31.88 -6.17
CA LYS A 9 9.27 -31.05 -5.49
C LYS A 9 9.11 -31.46 -4.00
N THR A 10 8.72 -30.59 -3.07
CA THR A 10 7.96 -29.33 -3.13
C THR A 10 8.56 -28.25 -2.22
N ARG A 11 8.53 -26.97 -2.62
CA ARG A 11 8.84 -25.80 -1.77
C ARG A 11 8.02 -24.57 -2.18
N CYS A 12 7.85 -23.65 -1.23
CA CYS A 12 7.18 -22.34 -1.31
C CYS A 12 5.64 -22.35 -1.36
N LEU A 13 5.02 -22.17 -0.19
CA LEU A 13 4.27 -20.93 0.12
C LEU A 13 4.10 -20.77 1.65
N CYS A 14 3.54 -19.62 2.08
CA CYS A 14 3.22 -19.20 3.47
C CYS A 14 4.38 -18.65 4.33
N VAL A 15 4.11 -17.48 4.94
CA VAL A 15 5.04 -16.51 5.57
C VAL A 15 4.19 -15.59 6.50
N HIS A 16 4.78 -14.92 7.51
CA HIS A 16 4.38 -13.63 8.16
C HIS A 16 4.02 -13.57 9.67
N LEU A 17 5.00 -13.70 10.59
CA LEU A 17 5.10 -12.81 11.79
C LEU A 17 6.51 -12.82 12.40
N CYS A 18 7.08 -11.62 12.58
CA CYS A 18 7.60 -11.11 13.87
C CYS A 18 8.72 -10.08 13.66
N VAL A 19 8.38 -8.82 13.87
CA VAL A 19 9.32 -7.67 13.93
C VAL A 19 9.32 -7.02 15.32
N ILE A 20 8.34 -7.35 16.18
CA ILE A 20 8.21 -6.97 17.60
C ILE A 20 9.55 -7.10 18.35
N VAL A 21 10.31 -8.14 18.00
CA VAL A 21 11.57 -8.54 18.61
C VAL A 21 12.79 -7.70 18.17
N ASN A 22 12.93 -7.39 16.88
CA ASN A 22 14.23 -7.01 16.32
C ASN A 22 14.53 -5.49 16.38
N ALA A 23 13.53 -4.66 16.71
CA ALA A 23 13.60 -3.21 16.52
C ALA A 23 14.47 -2.46 17.54
N TYR A 24 14.71 -3.02 18.74
CA TYR A 24 15.30 -2.27 19.87
C TYR A 24 16.67 -2.78 20.34
N ALA A 25 17.28 -3.74 19.64
CA ALA A 25 18.51 -4.41 20.07
C ALA A 25 19.82 -3.63 19.83
N LYS A 26 19.84 -2.60 18.98
CA LYS A 26 21.08 -2.13 18.31
C LYS A 26 21.77 -0.89 18.89
N ASP A 27 21.06 0.06 19.50
CA ASP A 27 21.62 1.41 19.74
C ASP A 27 22.35 1.62 21.08
N LEU A 28 22.35 0.65 21.99
CA LEU A 28 22.83 0.81 23.38
C LEU A 28 24.37 0.84 23.57
N THR A 29 25.15 1.17 22.55
CA THR A 29 26.64 1.24 22.62
C THR A 29 27.23 2.65 22.58
N ARG A 30 26.41 3.71 22.46
CA ARG A 30 26.89 5.12 22.49
C ARG A 30 25.98 6.06 23.30
N VAL A 31 26.33 6.28 24.56
CA VAL A 31 25.93 7.49 25.31
C VAL A 31 27.13 8.03 26.07
N GLN A 32 27.49 9.28 25.80
CA GLN A 32 28.49 10.04 26.55
C GLN A 32 27.84 11.38 26.94
N LEU A 33 27.83 11.71 28.23
CA LEU A 33 27.02 12.81 28.79
C LEU A 33 27.77 14.15 28.78
N PRO A 34 27.13 15.25 28.32
CA PRO A 34 27.48 16.61 28.70
C PRO A 34 26.57 17.14 29.84
N THR A 35 27.11 18.06 30.64
CA THR A 35 26.40 18.73 31.75
C THR A 35 25.56 19.93 31.30
N PRO A 36 24.54 20.35 32.08
CA PRO A 36 23.70 21.50 31.75
C PRO A 36 24.36 22.83 32.11
N ALA A 37 24.05 23.88 31.34
CA ALA A 37 24.32 25.27 31.69
C ALA A 37 22.99 26.04 31.79
N LEU A 38 22.80 26.83 32.85
CA LEU A 38 21.66 27.74 32.98
C LEU A 38 21.91 29.00 32.15
N TYR A 39 20.83 29.63 31.65
CA TYR A 39 20.75 31.10 31.57
C TYR A 39 19.33 31.60 31.81
N LEU A 40 19.23 32.83 32.35
CA LEU A 40 18.00 33.52 32.73
C LEU A 40 17.86 34.84 31.96
N SER A 41 16.66 35.10 31.42
CA SER A 41 16.05 36.44 31.27
C SER A 41 14.61 36.24 30.78
N VAL A 42 13.55 36.58 31.53
CA VAL A 42 13.06 37.92 31.96
C VAL A 42 12.22 38.61 30.88
N ASP A 43 11.00 38.99 31.25
CA ASP A 43 9.92 39.48 30.40
C ASP A 43 10.12 40.89 29.82
N THR A 44 9.31 41.23 28.80
CA THR A 44 8.75 42.58 28.69
C THR A 44 7.39 42.57 27.97
N VAL A 45 6.44 43.39 28.42
CA VAL A 45 5.05 43.42 27.92
C VAL A 45 4.63 44.85 27.55
N ALA A 46 4.17 45.04 26.31
CA ALA A 46 3.48 46.23 25.80
C ALA A 46 2.65 45.83 24.56
N SER A 47 1.31 45.73 24.56
CA SER A 47 0.23 46.71 24.81
C SER A 47 -0.39 47.25 23.50
N TYR A 48 -1.65 46.87 23.23
CA TYR A 48 -2.48 47.33 22.11
C TYR A 48 -2.85 48.83 22.18
N PRO A 49 -3.35 49.42 21.06
CA PRO A 49 -4.74 49.89 21.09
C PRO A 49 -5.55 49.78 19.77
N ARG A 50 -6.63 48.97 19.82
CA ARG A 50 -8.04 49.16 19.36
C ARG A 50 -8.44 49.75 17.96
N PRO A 51 -9.71 49.54 17.50
CA PRO A 51 -10.11 49.60 16.06
C PRO A 51 -11.25 50.60 15.72
N MET A 52 -11.73 50.59 14.45
CA MET A 52 -13.06 50.97 13.86
C MET A 52 -12.89 51.58 12.41
N PRO A 53 -13.93 51.82 11.57
CA PRO A 53 -14.88 50.83 11.02
C PRO A 53 -15.34 51.05 9.53
N TYR A 54 -16.17 50.13 9.01
CA TYR A 54 -17.14 50.24 7.88
C TYR A 54 -16.72 50.75 6.47
N ARG A 55 -17.02 49.94 5.43
CA ARG A 55 -18.17 50.18 4.50
C ARG A 55 -18.40 49.03 3.50
N CYS A 56 -19.66 48.81 3.12
CA CYS A 56 -20.06 48.00 1.96
C CYS A 56 -20.44 48.93 0.79
N LEU A 57 -20.26 48.47 -0.46
CA LEU A 57 -20.83 49.08 -1.67
C LEU A 57 -21.10 48.01 -2.75
N GLU A 58 -22.37 47.78 -3.06
CA GLU A 58 -22.82 47.17 -4.32
C GLU A 58 -23.23 48.28 -5.30
N ARG A 59 -23.19 48.02 -6.62
CA ARG A 59 -24.15 48.56 -7.62
C ARG A 59 -24.09 47.78 -8.96
N PRO A 60 -25.11 47.86 -9.84
CA PRO A 60 -25.46 46.76 -10.77
C PRO A 60 -25.33 47.08 -12.28
N LEU A 61 -25.69 46.10 -13.11
CA LEU A 61 -25.90 46.20 -14.57
C LEU A 61 -27.39 46.39 -14.96
N PRO A 62 -27.71 47.02 -16.11
CA PRO A 62 -29.08 47.26 -16.58
C PRO A 62 -29.62 46.22 -17.61
N GLY A 63 -30.96 46.11 -17.72
CA GLY A 63 -31.66 45.39 -18.82
C GLY A 63 -31.96 46.30 -20.04
N LEU A 64 -32.55 45.84 -21.16
CA LEU A 64 -33.95 45.42 -21.41
C LEU A 64 -34.15 45.30 -22.97
N PRO A 65 -35.33 44.99 -23.59
CA PRO A 65 -36.63 44.48 -23.12
C PRO A 65 -37.19 43.23 -23.90
N ARG A 66 -38.46 42.87 -23.62
CA ARG A 66 -39.26 41.73 -24.13
C ARG A 66 -39.99 42.01 -25.47
N GLN A 67 -40.53 40.95 -26.12
CA GLN A 67 -41.96 40.92 -26.55
C GLN A 67 -42.57 39.49 -26.80
N ARG A 68 -43.90 39.42 -26.92
CA ARG A 68 -44.87 38.28 -27.05
C ARG A 68 -46.29 38.91 -27.26
N PRO A 69 -47.47 38.23 -27.43
CA PRO A 69 -47.83 36.78 -27.53
C PRO A 69 -48.96 36.45 -28.59
N LYS A 70 -49.69 35.31 -28.42
CA LYS A 70 -51.02 34.89 -29.01
C LYS A 70 -50.98 34.16 -30.38
N SER A 71 -51.91 33.26 -30.78
CA SER A 71 -53.18 32.70 -30.22
C SER A 71 -53.52 31.26 -30.74
N GLY A 72 -54.52 30.57 -30.17
CA GLY A 72 -55.15 29.31 -30.69
C GLY A 72 -56.37 29.56 -31.62
N PRO A 73 -57.39 28.66 -31.80
CA PRO A 73 -57.81 27.51 -30.95
C PRO A 73 -58.40 26.23 -31.66
N SER A 74 -59.01 25.29 -30.90
CA SER A 74 -60.12 24.32 -31.23
C SER A 74 -59.92 23.14 -32.24
N LEU A 75 -60.65 21.99 -32.22
CA LEU A 75 -61.31 21.13 -31.17
C LEU A 75 -61.83 19.78 -31.79
N LEU A 76 -62.48 18.89 -31.01
CA LEU A 76 -62.93 17.47 -31.25
C LEU A 76 -61.85 16.40 -30.89
N GLY A 77 -62.12 15.20 -30.33
CA GLY A 77 -63.35 14.43 -29.97
C GLY A 77 -63.35 13.05 -30.66
N GLU A 78 -63.44 11.86 -30.03
CA GLU A 78 -63.88 11.42 -28.67
C GLU A 78 -63.00 10.28 -28.03
N GLU A 79 -63.47 9.69 -26.91
CA GLU A 79 -62.89 8.68 -25.97
C GLU A 79 -63.17 7.19 -26.37
N PRO A 80 -62.88 6.13 -25.56
CA PRO A 80 -62.12 5.98 -24.27
C PRO A 80 -60.90 4.99 -24.40
N GLY A 81 -60.04 4.67 -23.42
CA GLY A 81 -59.84 4.92 -21.96
C GLY A 81 -58.72 3.94 -21.46
N PHE A 82 -58.46 3.55 -20.20
CA PHE A 82 -58.64 4.04 -18.80
C PHE A 82 -57.99 2.97 -17.85
N PRO A 83 -57.48 3.21 -16.60
CA PRO A 83 -56.73 4.35 -16.04
C PRO A 83 -55.44 3.97 -15.22
N ARG A 84 -54.73 4.97 -14.67
CA ARG A 84 -53.80 4.90 -13.50
C ARG A 84 -53.97 6.16 -12.63
N PRO A 85 -53.68 6.14 -11.31
CA PRO A 85 -53.54 7.34 -10.49
C PRO A 85 -52.09 7.62 -10.02
N THR A 86 -51.81 8.88 -9.65
CA THR A 86 -50.54 9.38 -9.05
C THR A 86 -50.83 10.36 -7.90
N SER A 87 -49.82 10.79 -7.12
CA SER A 87 -50.00 11.64 -5.93
C SER A 87 -48.96 12.77 -5.80
N ARG A 88 -49.31 13.90 -5.15
CA ARG A 88 -48.37 14.98 -4.75
C ARG A 88 -49.01 16.05 -3.82
N ARG A 89 -48.19 16.62 -2.90
CA ARG A 89 -48.44 17.78 -1.98
C ARG A 89 -49.47 17.56 -0.84
N GLY A 90 -49.42 18.24 0.32
CA GLY A 90 -48.32 18.99 0.94
C GLY A 90 -48.69 20.01 2.07
N THR A 91 -48.11 19.84 3.28
CA THR A 91 -47.88 20.89 4.34
C THR A 91 -49.12 21.35 5.20
N PRO A 92 -49.02 22.21 6.26
CA PRO A 92 -49.20 21.72 7.66
C PRO A 92 -50.03 22.60 8.65
N ARG A 93 -50.25 22.14 9.91
CA ARG A 93 -50.59 22.97 11.10
C ARG A 93 -50.30 22.24 12.44
N MET A 94 -50.55 22.89 13.60
CA MET A 94 -49.82 22.66 14.87
C MET A 94 -50.71 22.34 16.12
N LEU A 95 -50.15 21.54 17.05
CA LEU A 95 -50.45 21.42 18.51
C LEU A 95 -51.83 20.85 18.95
N PRO A 96 -51.99 20.36 20.21
CA PRO A 96 -51.03 20.28 21.34
C PRO A 96 -50.72 18.83 21.81
N LEU A 97 -49.97 18.69 22.92
CA LEU A 97 -49.62 17.39 23.54
C LEU A 97 -50.71 16.83 24.47
N THR A 98 -50.79 15.51 24.55
CA THR A 98 -51.35 14.75 25.69
C THR A 98 -50.40 13.62 26.10
N VAL A 99 -50.07 13.54 27.39
CA VAL A 99 -49.24 12.47 27.95
C VAL A 99 -50.13 11.28 28.29
N VAL A 100 -49.79 10.08 27.80
CA VAL A 100 -50.48 8.83 28.15
C VAL A 100 -49.48 7.88 28.80
N GLN A 101 -49.60 7.66 30.11
CA GLN A 101 -48.85 6.61 30.81
C GLN A 101 -49.42 5.23 30.47
N THR A 102 -48.76 4.49 29.60
CA THR A 102 -49.10 3.07 29.35
C THR A 102 -48.37 2.17 30.36
N SER A 103 -49.05 1.83 31.46
CA SER A 103 -48.60 0.80 32.39
C SER A 103 -48.44 -0.55 31.68
N MET A 104 -47.25 -1.16 31.75
CA MET A 104 -47.04 -2.52 31.26
C MET A 104 -47.51 -3.54 32.30
N SER A 105 -48.47 -4.39 31.94
CA SER A 105 -48.94 -5.46 32.81
C SER A 105 -47.85 -6.49 33.10
N ARG A 106 -47.86 -7.07 34.30
CA ARG A 106 -46.88 -8.07 34.77
C ARG A 106 -46.69 -9.23 33.78
N SER A 107 -47.74 -9.64 33.07
CA SER A 107 -47.70 -10.68 32.05
C SER A 107 -46.76 -10.37 30.88
N ARG A 108 -46.61 -9.10 30.48
CA ARG A 108 -45.67 -8.70 29.40
C ARG A 108 -44.22 -8.70 29.89
N VAL A 109 -43.98 -8.34 31.14
CA VAL A 109 -42.64 -8.45 31.76
C VAL A 109 -42.25 -9.93 31.92
N ALA A 110 -43.19 -10.80 32.31
CA ALA A 110 -42.96 -12.24 32.37
C ALA A 110 -42.65 -12.84 30.98
N LEU A 111 -43.36 -12.45 29.92
CA LEU A 111 -43.08 -12.88 28.54
C LEU A 111 -41.71 -12.39 28.03
N LEU A 112 -41.32 -11.15 28.34
CA LEU A 112 -39.98 -10.64 28.01
C LEU A 112 -38.89 -11.39 28.79
N GLY A 113 -39.12 -11.69 30.06
CA GLY A 113 -38.22 -12.52 30.88
C GLY A 113 -38.08 -13.95 30.35
N LEU A 114 -39.18 -14.59 29.95
CA LEU A 114 -39.16 -15.91 29.33
C LEU A 114 -38.43 -15.89 27.98
N GLY A 115 -38.65 -14.86 27.14
CA GLY A 115 -37.96 -14.69 25.87
C GLY A 115 -36.45 -14.50 26.03
N LEU A 116 -36.02 -13.70 27.00
CA LEU A 116 -34.62 -13.54 27.37
C LEU A 116 -34.00 -14.84 27.89
N LEU A 117 -34.71 -15.59 28.75
CA LEU A 117 -34.23 -16.87 29.26
C LEU A 117 -34.13 -17.94 28.16
N LEU A 118 -35.10 -17.97 27.24
CA LEU A 118 -35.10 -18.89 26.10
C LEU A 118 -33.98 -18.56 25.11
N MET A 119 -33.72 -17.27 24.84
CA MET A 119 -32.55 -16.84 24.08
C MET A 119 -31.25 -17.25 24.78
N LEU A 120 -31.14 -17.07 26.10
CA LEU A 120 -29.93 -17.45 26.84
C LEU A 120 -29.67 -18.97 26.78
N LEU A 121 -30.72 -19.78 26.89
CA LEU A 121 -30.63 -21.24 26.78
C LEU A 121 -30.29 -21.70 25.36
N LEU A 122 -30.82 -21.05 24.32
CA LEU A 122 -30.42 -21.28 22.93
C LEU A 122 -28.96 -20.87 22.66
N TYR A 123 -28.46 -19.83 23.34
CA TYR A 123 -27.07 -19.35 23.20
C TYR A 123 -26.03 -20.21 23.95
N VAL A 124 -26.47 -21.00 24.94
CA VAL A 124 -25.60 -21.86 25.76
C VAL A 124 -25.73 -23.35 25.39
N GLY A 125 -26.82 -23.75 24.76
CA GLY A 125 -27.17 -25.16 24.51
C GLY A 125 -26.98 -25.71 23.09
N LEU A 126 -26.51 -24.89 22.13
CA LEU A 126 -26.27 -25.32 20.74
C LEU A 126 -24.76 -25.41 20.44
N PRO A 127 -24.30 -26.44 19.69
CA PRO A 127 -22.98 -26.39 19.07
C PRO A 127 -22.95 -25.20 18.09
N GLY A 128 -21.79 -24.55 17.99
CA GLY A 128 -21.61 -23.43 17.06
C GLY A 128 -21.93 -23.82 15.60
N PRO A 129 -22.33 -22.86 14.75
CA PRO A 129 -22.48 -23.14 13.32
C PRO A 129 -21.17 -23.73 12.77
N PRO A 130 -21.24 -24.69 11.83
CA PRO A 130 -20.04 -25.30 11.28
C PRO A 130 -19.14 -24.20 10.70
N GLU A 131 -17.87 -24.20 11.13
CA GLU A 131 -16.93 -23.13 10.80
C GLU A 131 -16.84 -22.95 9.28
N GLN A 132 -16.96 -21.71 8.81
CA GLN A 132 -16.43 -21.37 7.48
C GLN A 132 -14.92 -21.59 7.56
N THR A 133 -14.46 -22.65 6.89
CA THR A 133 -13.13 -23.23 7.09
C THR A 133 -12.04 -22.19 6.86
N SER A 134 -11.31 -21.87 7.93
CA SER A 134 -10.14 -21.00 7.89
C SER A 134 -9.00 -21.76 7.21
N TRP A 135 -8.91 -21.64 5.88
CA TRP A 135 -7.82 -22.24 5.07
C TRP A 135 -6.47 -21.52 5.26
N LEU A 136 -6.04 -21.38 6.51
CA LEU A 136 -4.64 -21.15 6.87
C LEU A 136 -4.00 -22.51 7.13
N TRP A 137 -3.03 -22.85 6.29
CA TRP A 137 -2.27 -24.09 6.40
C TRP A 137 -1.42 -24.06 7.67
N GLY A 138 -1.86 -24.77 8.71
CA GLY A 138 -0.96 -25.27 9.75
C GLY A 138 0.03 -26.21 9.10
N ASP A 139 1.21 -25.68 8.75
CA ASP A 139 2.28 -26.44 8.09
C ASP A 139 2.69 -27.63 8.98
N PRO A 140 2.47 -28.90 8.55
CA PRO A 140 2.59 -30.09 9.41
C PRO A 140 4.02 -30.41 9.85
N ASN A 141 4.98 -29.52 9.56
CA ASN A 141 6.40 -29.65 9.86
C ASN A 141 6.83 -28.91 11.15
N VAL A 142 5.95 -28.18 11.83
CA VAL A 142 6.27 -27.57 13.15
C VAL A 142 5.82 -28.47 14.31
N THR A 143 6.79 -29.08 14.99
CA THR A 143 6.54 -29.75 16.28
C THR A 143 6.33 -28.71 17.38
N ILE A 144 5.14 -28.69 17.97
CA ILE A 144 4.89 -28.01 19.26
C ILE A 144 5.25 -29.01 20.37
N LEU A 145 6.16 -28.60 21.25
CA LEU A 145 6.48 -29.32 22.48
C LEU A 145 5.56 -28.81 23.60
N ALA A 146 5.27 -29.66 24.57
CA ALA A 146 4.48 -29.29 25.74
C ALA A 146 5.05 -29.94 27.00
N GLY A 147 5.03 -29.21 28.11
CA GLY A 147 5.68 -29.65 29.34
C GLY A 147 5.18 -28.93 30.58
N LEU A 148 5.81 -29.26 31.71
CA LEU A 148 5.61 -28.65 33.02
C LEU A 148 6.96 -28.14 33.53
N THR A 149 7.01 -26.94 34.12
CA THR A 149 8.23 -26.48 34.81
C THR A 149 8.53 -27.38 36.01
N PRO A 150 9.79 -27.55 36.42
CA PRO A 150 10.14 -28.17 37.69
C PRO A 150 9.54 -27.45 38.91
N GLY A 151 9.64 -28.11 40.07
CA GLY A 151 9.33 -27.54 41.40
C GLY A 151 7.92 -27.80 41.94
N ASN A 152 7.66 -27.32 43.15
CA ASN A 152 6.45 -27.60 43.95
C ASN A 152 5.19 -26.84 43.48
N SER A 153 5.27 -26.10 42.37
CA SER A 153 4.14 -25.42 41.73
C SER A 153 4.43 -25.34 40.22
N PRO A 154 4.29 -26.48 39.52
CA PRO A 154 4.66 -26.59 38.12
C PRO A 154 3.69 -25.81 37.24
N ILE A 155 4.22 -25.10 36.26
CA ILE A 155 3.46 -24.33 35.27
C ILE A 155 3.50 -25.09 33.95
N PHE A 156 2.33 -25.32 33.35
CA PHE A 156 2.23 -25.93 32.04
C PHE A 156 2.59 -24.92 30.95
N TYR A 157 3.33 -25.37 29.95
CA TYR A 157 3.71 -24.57 28.80
C TYR A 157 3.63 -25.36 27.50
N ARG A 158 3.47 -24.61 26.41
CA ARG A 158 3.70 -25.05 25.04
C ARG A 158 4.88 -24.27 24.51
N GLU A 159 5.84 -24.92 23.87
CA GLU A 159 6.93 -24.23 23.19
C GLU A 159 7.12 -24.72 21.76
N VAL A 160 7.80 -23.87 20.98
CA VAL A 160 8.30 -24.21 19.66
C VAL A 160 9.76 -23.78 19.54
N LEU A 161 10.53 -24.61 18.86
CA LEU A 161 11.92 -24.31 18.51
C LEU A 161 11.97 -23.75 17.08
N PRO A 162 12.92 -22.85 16.76
CA PRO A 162 13.02 -22.25 15.44
C PRO A 162 13.38 -23.29 14.37
N LEU A 163 12.67 -23.27 13.23
CA LEU A 163 12.94 -24.19 12.11
C LEU A 163 14.28 -23.90 11.41
N HIS A 164 14.81 -22.69 11.60
CA HIS A 164 15.98 -22.14 10.92
C HIS A 164 16.94 -21.50 11.95
N ARG A 165 17.93 -20.73 11.50
CA ARG A 165 18.92 -20.06 12.38
C ARG A 165 18.21 -19.26 13.48
N ALA A 166 18.43 -19.66 14.73
CA ALA A 166 17.83 -19.03 15.89
C ALA A 166 18.20 -17.54 16.04
N HIS A 167 17.21 -16.70 16.32
CA HIS A 167 17.41 -15.34 16.79
C HIS A 167 17.87 -15.31 18.27
N ARG A 168 18.54 -14.22 18.67
CA ARG A 168 19.05 -14.01 20.06
C ARG A 168 17.99 -13.54 21.06
N VAL A 169 16.70 -13.61 20.70
CA VAL A 169 15.58 -13.09 21.47
C VAL A 169 14.45 -14.10 21.37
N GLU A 170 13.78 -14.34 22.49
CA GLU A 170 12.72 -15.32 22.64
C GLU A 170 11.37 -14.64 22.91
N VAL A 171 10.26 -15.29 22.54
CA VAL A 171 8.91 -14.71 22.70
C VAL A 171 8.12 -15.48 23.74
N VAL A 172 7.64 -14.78 24.78
CA VAL A 172 6.85 -15.35 25.87
C VAL A 172 5.41 -14.86 25.76
N LEU A 173 4.48 -15.80 25.58
CA LEU A 173 3.06 -15.53 25.34
C LEU A 173 2.24 -15.85 26.60
N LEU A 174 1.74 -14.83 27.28
CA LEU A 174 0.72 -14.97 28.33
C LEU A 174 -0.69 -14.87 27.73
N HIS A 175 -1.75 -15.10 28.52
CA HIS A 175 -3.13 -15.11 28.01
C HIS A 175 -4.12 -14.31 28.87
N GLY A 176 -5.28 -13.98 28.28
CA GLY A 176 -6.41 -13.34 28.97
C GLY A 176 -7.26 -14.35 29.77
N LYS A 177 -8.21 -13.85 30.57
CA LYS A 177 -9.01 -14.66 31.52
C LYS A 177 -9.82 -15.80 30.87
N ALA A 178 -10.22 -15.66 29.60
CA ALA A 178 -11.04 -16.64 28.89
C ALA A 178 -10.23 -17.68 28.09
N PHE A 179 -8.90 -17.66 28.20
CA PHE A 179 -7.98 -18.33 27.27
C PHE A 179 -6.89 -19.12 28.02
N ASN A 180 -6.02 -19.80 27.29
CA ASN A 180 -4.85 -20.53 27.79
C ASN A 180 -3.76 -20.62 26.68
N SER A 181 -2.67 -21.34 26.90
CA SER A 181 -1.57 -21.50 25.92
C SER A 181 -2.00 -22.16 24.61
N HIS A 182 -3.02 -23.03 24.62
CA HIS A 182 -3.56 -23.66 23.41
C HIS A 182 -4.21 -22.62 22.47
N THR A 183 -4.72 -21.50 23.01
CA THR A 183 -5.27 -20.42 22.18
C THR A 183 -4.21 -19.82 21.23
N TRP A 184 -2.93 -19.80 21.62
CA TRP A 184 -1.84 -19.33 20.74
C TRP A 184 -1.43 -20.38 19.69
N GLU A 185 -1.61 -21.67 19.98
CA GLU A 185 -1.46 -22.79 19.04
C GLU A 185 -2.60 -22.83 18.01
N GLN A 186 -3.85 -22.67 18.44
CA GLN A 186 -5.04 -22.61 17.58
C GLN A 186 -5.02 -21.38 16.65
N LEU A 187 -4.50 -20.25 17.14
CA LEU A 187 -4.22 -19.07 16.31
C LEU A 187 -3.07 -19.25 15.32
N GLY A 188 -2.37 -20.39 15.30
CA GLY A 188 -1.17 -20.58 14.48
C GLY A 188 0.05 -19.75 14.93
N THR A 189 -0.03 -19.04 16.06
CA THR A 189 0.94 -18.01 16.45
C THR A 189 2.28 -18.61 16.84
N LEU A 190 2.29 -19.78 17.49
CA LEU A 190 3.52 -20.51 17.78
C LEU A 190 4.21 -20.97 16.49
N GLN A 191 3.46 -21.65 15.62
CA GLN A 191 3.93 -22.19 14.34
C GLN A 191 4.57 -21.10 13.47
N LEU A 192 3.94 -19.93 13.44
CA LEU A 192 4.38 -18.75 12.72
C LEU A 192 5.67 -18.13 13.28
N LEU A 193 5.85 -18.14 14.61
CA LEU A 193 7.11 -17.70 15.26
C LEU A 193 8.26 -18.69 15.01
N ALA A 194 7.98 -19.99 15.02
CA ALA A 194 8.94 -21.06 14.74
C ALA A 194 9.49 -20.99 13.30
N GLN A 195 8.59 -20.83 12.32
CA GLN A 195 8.92 -20.58 10.90
C GLN A 195 9.79 -19.33 10.70
N ARG A 196 9.72 -18.38 11.65
CA ARG A 196 10.42 -17.09 11.58
C ARG A 196 11.65 -16.99 12.47
N GLY A 197 12.18 -18.12 12.93
CA GLY A 197 13.50 -18.20 13.58
C GLY A 197 13.51 -17.85 15.07
N TYR A 198 12.34 -17.75 15.72
CA TYR A 198 12.24 -17.49 17.15
C TYR A 198 11.88 -18.77 17.92
N ARG A 199 12.50 -18.96 19.10
CA ARG A 199 11.89 -19.80 20.15
C ARG A 199 10.73 -19.02 20.75
N ALA A 200 9.59 -19.69 20.91
CA ALA A 200 8.40 -19.09 21.51
C ALA A 200 7.78 -20.04 22.53
N VAL A 201 7.38 -19.49 23.68
CA VAL A 201 6.85 -20.21 24.83
C VAL A 201 5.51 -19.60 25.24
N ALA A 202 4.42 -20.35 25.15
CA ALA A 202 3.11 -19.98 25.65
C ALA A 202 2.84 -20.65 27.00
N LEU A 203 2.56 -19.85 28.03
CA LEU A 203 2.37 -20.32 29.41
C LEU A 203 0.88 -20.43 29.76
N ASP A 204 0.48 -21.48 30.45
CA ASP A 204 -0.81 -21.55 31.16
C ASP A 204 -0.65 -20.88 32.54
N LEU A 205 -1.38 -19.80 32.81
CA LEU A 205 -1.33 -19.12 34.12
C LEU A 205 -1.95 -20.02 35.22
N PRO A 206 -1.54 -19.88 36.49
CA PRO A 206 -2.06 -20.69 37.60
C PRO A 206 -3.59 -20.73 37.69
N GLY A 207 -4.16 -21.94 37.62
CA GLY A 207 -5.61 -22.16 37.60
C GLY A 207 -6.27 -22.03 36.23
N PHE A 208 -5.50 -21.98 35.14
CA PHE A 208 -5.97 -21.96 33.76
C PHE A 208 -5.32 -23.08 32.95
N GLY A 209 -6.01 -23.56 31.91
CA GLY A 209 -5.51 -24.65 31.06
C GLY A 209 -5.14 -25.89 31.88
N ASN A 210 -3.89 -26.31 31.76
CA ASN A 210 -3.30 -27.45 32.47
C ASN A 210 -2.50 -27.04 33.72
N SER A 211 -2.38 -25.74 34.04
CA SER A 211 -1.67 -25.25 35.23
C SER A 211 -2.56 -25.27 36.47
N ALA A 212 -2.13 -25.99 37.51
CA ALA A 212 -2.83 -26.03 38.79
C ALA A 212 -2.89 -24.64 39.47
N PRO A 213 -3.92 -24.34 40.29
CA PRO A 213 -3.95 -23.12 41.09
C PRO A 213 -2.79 -23.09 42.10
N SER A 214 -1.94 -22.06 42.04
CA SER A 214 -0.81 -21.89 42.97
C SER A 214 -1.08 -20.79 44.00
N LYS A 215 -0.70 -21.06 45.26
CA LYS A 215 -0.72 -20.06 46.35
C LYS A 215 0.35 -18.98 46.16
N GLU A 216 1.43 -19.29 45.43
CA GLU A 216 2.51 -18.36 45.02
C GLU A 216 1.91 -17.14 44.29
N ALA A 217 0.95 -17.36 43.38
CA ALA A 217 0.30 -16.34 42.58
C ALA A 217 -0.79 -15.51 43.32
N SER A 218 -0.99 -15.71 44.62
CA SER A 218 -2.00 -14.97 45.40
C SER A 218 -1.65 -13.50 45.60
N THR A 219 -0.39 -13.20 45.92
CA THR A 219 0.11 -11.83 46.12
C THR A 219 0.63 -11.23 44.81
N GLU A 220 0.80 -9.90 44.78
CA GLU A 220 1.35 -9.23 43.59
C GLU A 220 2.84 -9.54 43.40
N THR A 221 3.62 -9.51 44.49
CA THR A 221 5.03 -9.93 44.51
C THR A 221 5.20 -11.38 44.03
N GLY A 222 4.39 -12.31 44.56
CA GLY A 222 4.49 -13.73 44.22
C GLY A 222 4.08 -14.07 42.78
N ARG A 223 3.26 -13.23 42.11
CA ARG A 223 3.01 -13.35 40.67
C ARG A 223 4.20 -12.95 39.80
N ALA A 224 4.97 -11.95 40.25
CA ALA A 224 6.22 -11.56 39.59
C ALA A 224 7.34 -12.58 39.84
N GLU A 225 7.49 -13.04 41.08
CA GLU A 225 8.49 -14.05 41.47
C GLU A 225 8.21 -15.40 40.79
N LEU A 226 6.94 -15.79 40.63
CA LEU A 226 6.54 -16.94 39.82
C LEU A 226 6.94 -16.76 38.35
N LEU A 227 6.67 -15.61 37.73
CA LEU A 227 7.03 -15.38 36.33
C LEU A 227 8.56 -15.38 36.15
N GLU A 228 9.30 -14.77 37.09
CA GLU A 228 10.77 -14.83 37.13
C GLU A 228 11.28 -16.28 37.23
N ARG A 229 10.68 -17.07 38.11
CA ARG A 229 10.99 -18.49 38.27
C ARG A 229 10.71 -19.27 37.00
N VAL A 230 9.55 -19.12 36.37
CA VAL A 230 9.21 -19.84 35.13
C VAL A 230 10.15 -19.50 33.98
N LEU A 231 10.55 -18.24 33.81
CA LEU A 231 11.50 -17.85 32.76
C LEU A 231 12.88 -18.50 32.99
N ARG A 232 13.35 -18.54 34.24
CA ARG A 232 14.59 -19.21 34.66
C ARG A 232 14.50 -20.74 34.52
N ASP A 233 13.40 -21.34 34.94
CA ASP A 233 13.12 -22.78 34.86
C ASP A 233 13.04 -23.31 33.42
N LEU A 234 12.77 -22.43 32.44
CA LEU A 234 12.70 -22.72 31.00
C LEU A 234 13.90 -22.18 30.21
N GLU A 235 14.95 -21.74 30.91
CA GLU A 235 16.19 -21.13 30.37
C GLU A 235 15.97 -19.95 29.41
N VAL A 236 14.82 -19.27 29.50
CA VAL A 236 14.44 -18.18 28.60
C VAL A 236 15.25 -16.93 28.90
N GLN A 237 15.99 -16.43 27.91
CA GLN A 237 16.86 -15.27 28.03
C GLN A 237 16.46 -14.17 27.05
N ASN A 238 16.72 -12.91 27.42
CA ASN A 238 16.57 -11.75 26.53
C ASN A 238 15.16 -11.68 25.87
N ALA A 239 14.10 -11.87 26.67
CA ALA A 239 12.75 -12.15 26.18
C ALA A 239 11.93 -10.92 25.78
N VAL A 240 11.02 -11.11 24.83
CA VAL A 240 9.85 -10.24 24.62
C VAL A 240 8.61 -10.86 25.26
N LEU A 241 7.98 -10.13 26.17
CA LEU A 241 6.80 -10.59 26.92
C LEU A 241 5.50 -10.03 26.33
N VAL A 242 4.61 -10.89 25.85
CA VAL A 242 3.28 -10.53 25.33
C VAL A 242 2.23 -10.77 26.42
N SER A 243 1.48 -9.73 26.78
CA SER A 243 0.59 -9.74 27.94
C SER A 243 -0.81 -9.15 27.63
N PRO A 244 -1.76 -9.99 27.19
CA PRO A 244 -3.16 -9.60 27.07
C PRO A 244 -3.93 -9.61 28.39
N SER A 245 -4.75 -8.57 28.61
CA SER A 245 -5.85 -8.58 29.59
C SER A 245 -5.40 -9.02 31.01
N LEU A 246 -5.97 -10.11 31.57
CA LEU A 246 -5.68 -10.63 32.90
C LEU A 246 -4.18 -10.80 33.20
N SER A 247 -3.37 -11.20 32.22
CA SER A 247 -1.93 -11.42 32.40
C SER A 247 -1.16 -10.19 32.84
N GLY A 248 -1.71 -8.98 32.69
CA GLY A 248 -1.16 -7.75 33.26
C GLY A 248 -0.90 -7.84 34.77
N ARG A 249 -1.69 -8.63 35.50
CA ARG A 249 -1.50 -8.92 36.94
C ARG A 249 -0.21 -9.70 37.28
N TYR A 250 0.47 -10.24 36.27
CA TYR A 250 1.75 -10.94 36.37
C TYR A 250 2.86 -10.12 35.68
N ALA A 251 2.60 -9.63 34.47
CA ALA A 251 3.59 -8.90 33.68
C ALA A 251 3.93 -7.51 34.25
N LEU A 252 2.94 -6.74 34.74
CA LEU A 252 3.20 -5.42 35.30
C LEU A 252 4.05 -5.47 36.58
N PRO A 253 3.75 -6.29 37.62
CA PRO A 253 4.61 -6.31 38.80
C PRO A 253 6.00 -6.88 38.50
N PHE A 254 6.12 -7.81 37.55
CA PHE A 254 7.43 -8.28 37.07
C PHE A 254 8.24 -7.15 36.41
N LEU A 255 7.61 -6.36 35.55
CA LEU A 255 8.20 -5.19 34.90
C LEU A 255 8.61 -4.11 35.91
N MET A 256 7.77 -3.85 36.93
CA MET A 256 8.01 -2.83 37.96
C MET A 256 9.05 -3.22 39.00
N GLN A 257 9.31 -4.52 39.21
CA GLN A 257 10.38 -4.98 40.11
C GLN A 257 11.79 -4.72 39.56
N GLY A 258 11.95 -4.49 38.26
CA GLY A 258 13.22 -4.05 37.64
C GLY A 258 14.40 -5.02 37.73
N ARG A 259 14.23 -6.22 38.31
CA ARG A 259 15.29 -7.23 38.52
C ARG A 259 15.77 -7.88 37.21
N HIS A 260 14.91 -7.91 36.18
CA HIS A 260 15.18 -8.54 34.89
C HIS A 260 14.84 -7.58 33.76
N GLN A 261 15.79 -7.33 32.86
CA GLN A 261 15.57 -6.47 31.71
C GLN A 261 15.01 -7.29 30.54
N LEU A 262 13.69 -7.18 30.32
CA LEU A 262 13.04 -7.66 29.10
C LEU A 262 13.61 -6.93 27.87
N HIS A 263 13.73 -7.66 26.76
CA HIS A 263 14.08 -7.09 25.45
C HIS A 263 12.95 -6.22 24.90
N GLY A 264 11.71 -6.57 25.24
CA GLY A 264 10.53 -5.76 24.92
C GLY A 264 9.27 -6.25 25.63
N PHE A 265 8.24 -5.43 25.62
CA PHE A 265 6.95 -5.70 26.26
C PHE A 265 5.79 -5.38 25.31
N VAL A 266 4.81 -6.27 25.20
CA VAL A 266 3.60 -6.09 24.37
C VAL A 266 2.34 -6.21 25.24
N PRO A 267 1.98 -5.15 25.97
CA PRO A 267 0.72 -5.09 26.69
C PRO A 267 -0.46 -4.98 25.71
N ILE A 268 -1.36 -5.96 25.72
CA ILE A 268 -2.60 -5.94 24.93
C ILE A 268 -3.79 -5.64 25.87
N ALA A 269 -4.09 -4.35 26.05
CA ALA A 269 -5.04 -3.83 27.04
C ALA A 269 -4.99 -4.55 28.42
N PRO A 270 -3.82 -4.67 29.07
CA PRO A 270 -3.67 -5.38 30.35
C PRO A 270 -4.50 -4.76 31.47
N ALA A 271 -4.94 -5.61 32.39
CA ALA A 271 -5.57 -5.25 33.65
C ALA A 271 -4.54 -4.83 34.70
N SER A 272 -4.99 -4.08 35.72
CA SER A 272 -4.19 -3.60 36.86
C SER A 272 -3.10 -2.58 36.51
N THR A 273 -3.21 -1.86 35.39
CA THR A 273 -2.36 -0.69 35.12
C THR A 273 -2.58 0.44 36.14
N GLN A 274 -3.80 0.57 36.66
CA GLN A 274 -4.18 1.56 37.66
C GLN A 274 -3.63 1.27 39.09
N ASN A 275 -2.88 0.18 39.27
CA ASN A 275 -2.21 -0.14 40.55
C ASN A 275 -0.91 0.66 40.76
N TYR A 276 -0.38 1.30 39.70
CA TYR A 276 0.97 1.89 39.70
C TYR A 276 0.91 3.40 39.44
N THR A 277 1.87 4.13 39.99
CA THR A 277 1.98 5.59 39.79
C THR A 277 2.73 5.94 38.51
N GLN A 278 2.59 7.19 38.07
CA GLN A 278 3.26 7.73 36.88
C GLN A 278 4.80 7.62 36.98
N GLU A 279 5.35 7.80 38.19
CA GLU A 279 6.78 7.65 38.48
C GLU A 279 7.28 6.21 38.32
N GLN A 280 6.43 5.22 38.66
CA GLN A 280 6.77 3.81 38.45
C GLN A 280 6.82 3.46 36.96
N PHE A 281 5.88 3.96 36.15
CA PHE A 281 5.96 3.83 34.69
C PHE A 281 7.17 4.56 34.09
N TRP A 282 7.52 5.75 34.57
CA TRP A 282 8.72 6.48 34.14
C TRP A 282 10.04 5.73 34.44
N ALA A 283 10.09 4.90 35.49
CA ALA A 283 11.28 4.12 35.83
C ALA A 283 11.53 2.93 34.88
N VAL A 284 10.52 2.47 34.14
CA VAL A 284 10.62 1.30 33.25
C VAL A 284 11.34 1.66 31.96
N LYS A 285 12.53 1.08 31.74
CA LYS A 285 13.34 1.31 30.52
C LYS A 285 13.00 0.38 29.36
N THR A 286 12.20 -0.66 29.59
CA THR A 286 11.85 -1.69 28.59
C THR A 286 11.08 -1.10 27.39
N PRO A 287 11.54 -1.33 26.15
CA PRO A 287 10.81 -0.95 24.94
C PRO A 287 9.42 -1.59 24.90
N THR A 288 8.37 -0.79 24.69
CA THR A 288 6.99 -1.26 24.87
C THR A 288 6.10 -0.95 23.65
N LEU A 289 5.44 -1.98 23.10
CA LEU A 289 4.43 -1.85 22.04
C LEU A 289 3.02 -2.01 22.64
N ILE A 290 2.37 -0.89 22.94
CA ILE A 290 1.02 -0.86 23.52
C ILE A 290 0.00 -1.19 22.44
N LEU A 291 -0.77 -2.27 22.63
CA LEU A 291 -1.78 -2.72 21.69
C LEU A 291 -3.19 -2.69 22.30
N TYR A 292 -4.18 -2.29 21.51
CA TYR A 292 -5.59 -2.43 21.85
C TYR A 292 -6.49 -2.49 20.61
N GLY A 293 -7.71 -3.00 20.78
CA GLY A 293 -8.77 -2.90 19.78
C GLY A 293 -9.56 -1.61 19.92
N GLU A 294 -9.90 -0.98 18.80
CA GLU A 294 -10.66 0.29 18.75
C GLU A 294 -12.04 0.24 19.44
N GLN A 295 -12.66 -0.94 19.45
CA GLN A 295 -13.95 -1.18 20.07
C GLN A 295 -13.84 -1.66 21.54
N ASP A 296 -12.63 -1.78 22.10
CA ASP A 296 -12.44 -2.08 23.52
C ASP A 296 -12.82 -0.88 24.39
N ARG A 297 -13.97 -1.00 25.07
CA ARG A 297 -14.45 -0.05 26.09
C ARG A 297 -14.25 -0.57 27.52
N ILE A 298 -13.58 -1.71 27.69
CA ILE A 298 -13.45 -2.44 28.97
C ILE A 298 -12.14 -2.11 29.65
N LEU A 299 -10.99 -2.31 28.99
CA LEU A 299 -9.67 -2.07 29.57
C LEU A 299 -8.82 -1.07 28.79
N ALA A 300 -8.88 -1.06 27.45
CA ALA A 300 -8.06 -0.17 26.63
C ALA A 300 -8.06 1.32 27.05
N PRO A 301 -9.18 1.97 27.43
CA PRO A 301 -9.17 3.41 27.76
C PRO A 301 -8.29 3.76 28.96
N GLU A 302 -8.30 2.92 30.00
CA GLU A 302 -7.48 3.14 31.21
C GLU A 302 -6.08 2.53 31.06
N SER A 303 -5.98 1.38 30.39
CA SER A 303 -4.71 0.73 30.09
C SER A 303 -3.80 1.65 29.25
N LEU A 304 -4.35 2.26 28.19
CA LEU A 304 -3.64 3.23 27.36
C LEU A 304 -3.30 4.54 28.11
N ARG A 305 -4.16 5.01 29.02
CA ARG A 305 -3.88 6.22 29.82
C ARG A 305 -2.59 6.03 30.62
N GLN A 306 -2.51 4.93 31.36
CA GLN A 306 -1.39 4.64 32.27
C GLN A 306 -0.12 4.25 31.51
N LEU A 307 -0.22 3.35 30.52
CA LEU A 307 0.95 2.85 29.79
C LEU A 307 1.64 3.93 28.93
N ARG A 308 0.96 5.02 28.58
CA ARG A 308 1.57 6.20 27.94
C ARG A 308 2.60 6.93 28.82
N HIS A 309 2.69 6.62 30.11
CA HIS A 309 3.73 7.12 31.00
C HIS A 309 5.05 6.32 30.90
N LEU A 310 5.09 5.20 30.17
CA LEU A 310 6.34 4.52 29.86
C LEU A 310 7.21 5.39 28.93
N PRO A 311 8.52 5.59 29.19
CA PRO A 311 9.35 6.49 28.39
C PRO A 311 9.62 5.96 26.97
N ASN A 312 9.78 4.64 26.82
CA ASN A 312 10.15 3.98 25.57
C ASN A 312 8.94 3.22 24.99
N HIS A 313 7.91 3.92 24.53
CA HIS A 313 6.67 3.27 24.05
C HIS A 313 6.24 3.66 22.62
N SER A 314 5.57 2.73 21.96
CA SER A 314 4.80 2.94 20.73
C SER A 314 3.36 2.46 20.95
N VAL A 315 2.39 3.01 20.22
CA VAL A 315 0.96 2.69 20.37
C VAL A 315 0.39 2.18 19.05
N VAL A 316 -0.32 1.06 19.09
CA VAL A 316 -1.09 0.54 17.95
C VAL A 316 -2.54 0.27 18.35
N LYS A 317 -3.46 0.76 17.52
CA LYS A 317 -4.90 0.53 17.60
C LYS A 317 -5.35 -0.35 16.44
N LEU A 318 -5.81 -1.56 16.72
CA LEU A 318 -6.45 -2.41 15.71
C LEU A 318 -7.87 -1.91 15.44
N ARG A 319 -8.08 -1.40 14.22
CA ARG A 319 -9.40 -0.93 13.74
C ARG A 319 -10.38 -2.10 13.68
N ASP A 320 -11.63 -1.79 14.05
CA ASP A 320 -12.76 -2.74 14.09
C ASP A 320 -12.55 -3.99 14.98
N ALA A 321 -11.63 -3.91 15.95
CA ALA A 321 -11.33 -5.00 16.88
C ALA A 321 -11.83 -4.71 18.30
N GLY A 322 -12.33 -5.74 19.00
CA GLY A 322 -12.74 -5.67 20.40
C GLY A 322 -11.58 -5.89 21.38
N HIS A 323 -11.90 -6.14 22.67
CA HIS A 323 -10.91 -6.34 23.73
C HIS A 323 -9.90 -7.47 23.43
N ALA A 324 -10.37 -8.60 22.92
CA ALA A 324 -9.51 -9.69 22.44
C ALA A 324 -9.06 -9.44 20.99
N CYS A 325 -8.44 -8.29 20.71
CA CYS A 325 -8.17 -7.83 19.34
C CYS A 325 -7.34 -8.82 18.50
N TYR A 326 -6.42 -9.56 19.15
CA TYR A 326 -5.60 -10.61 18.55
C TYR A 326 -6.37 -11.88 18.14
N LEU A 327 -7.59 -12.06 18.64
CA LEU A 327 -8.54 -13.12 18.22
C LEU A 327 -9.59 -12.59 17.23
N HIS A 328 -10.01 -11.33 17.34
CA HIS A 328 -10.93 -10.71 16.39
C HIS A 328 -10.29 -10.45 15.02
N LYS A 329 -9.00 -10.07 15.03
CA LYS A 329 -8.21 -9.72 13.85
C LYS A 329 -6.85 -10.43 13.90
N PRO A 330 -6.80 -11.77 13.79
CA PRO A 330 -5.57 -12.53 13.95
C PRO A 330 -4.55 -12.20 12.85
N GLN A 331 -5.01 -12.01 11.61
CA GLN A 331 -4.16 -11.59 10.48
C GLN A 331 -3.55 -10.21 10.74
N ASP A 332 -4.35 -9.20 11.10
CA ASP A 332 -3.84 -7.86 11.42
C ASP A 332 -2.86 -7.91 12.60
N PHE A 333 -3.14 -8.74 13.62
CA PHE A 333 -2.26 -9.00 14.77
C PHE A 333 -0.90 -9.62 14.35
N HIS A 334 -0.91 -10.60 13.45
CA HIS A 334 0.30 -11.19 12.87
C HIS A 334 1.04 -10.25 11.91
N LEU A 335 0.35 -9.24 11.37
CA LEU A 335 0.91 -8.20 10.50
C LEU A 335 1.38 -6.94 11.25
N LEU A 336 1.22 -6.84 12.58
CA LEU A 336 1.57 -5.63 13.36
C LEU A 336 3.03 -5.17 13.24
N GLY A 337 3.93 -6.08 12.83
CA GLY A 337 5.30 -5.75 12.46
C GLY A 337 5.44 -4.76 11.28
N ARG A 338 4.34 -4.44 10.58
CA ARG A 338 4.26 -3.41 9.53
C ARG A 338 3.58 -2.10 9.97
N VAL A 339 2.91 -2.07 11.13
CA VAL A 339 2.13 -0.90 11.59
C VAL A 339 2.78 -0.22 12.80
N GLY A 340 3.48 -0.97 13.66
CA GLY A 340 4.21 -0.39 14.80
C GLY A 340 5.51 0.33 14.41
N ASN A 341 5.92 0.28 13.15
CA ASN A 341 7.24 0.71 12.71
C ASN A 341 7.21 2.04 11.94
N HIS A 342 6.68 3.09 12.57
CA HIS A 342 6.92 4.49 12.19
C HIS A 342 8.35 4.97 12.58
N SER A 343 9.31 4.04 12.64
CA SER A 343 10.63 4.27 12.04
C SER A 343 10.59 3.79 10.59
N LEU A 344 10.03 4.62 9.70
CA LEU A 344 10.16 4.44 8.27
C LEU A 344 11.63 4.61 7.88
N CYS A 345 12.26 3.51 7.47
CA CYS A 345 13.71 3.32 7.26
C CYS A 345 14.61 3.43 8.52
N PRO A 346 14.79 2.34 9.29
CA PRO A 346 15.69 2.31 10.45
C PRO A 346 17.20 2.22 10.13
N GLN A 347 17.63 2.31 8.87
CA GLN A 347 19.03 2.05 8.48
C GLN A 347 19.76 3.25 7.85
N LEU A 348 19.14 4.43 7.83
CA LEU A 348 19.85 5.70 7.62
C LEU A 348 19.55 6.65 8.79
N THR A 349 20.24 6.44 9.92
CA THR A 349 20.40 7.49 10.93
C THR A 349 21.15 8.64 10.28
N THR A 350 20.43 9.73 9.99
CA THR A 350 20.96 10.86 9.24
C THR A 350 22.11 11.52 10.00
N SER A 351 23.23 11.73 9.31
CA SER A 351 24.19 12.74 9.75
C SER A 351 23.48 14.08 9.73
N SER A 352 23.35 14.72 10.91
CA SER A 352 22.52 15.92 11.07
C SER A 352 23.20 17.16 10.49
N ALA A 353 23.14 17.29 9.16
CA ALA A 353 23.29 18.59 8.50
C ALA A 353 22.04 19.43 8.79
N MET A 354 22.23 20.67 9.25
CA MET A 354 21.15 21.47 9.84
C MET A 354 20.07 21.86 8.83
N ALA A 355 18.93 21.17 8.86
CA ALA A 355 17.68 21.64 8.25
C ALA A 355 16.79 22.28 9.34
N SER A 356 16.61 23.61 9.28
CA SER A 356 15.67 24.30 10.15
C SER A 356 14.24 23.85 9.84
N LYS A 357 13.47 23.48 10.88
CA LYS A 357 12.04 23.18 10.73
C LYS A 357 11.30 24.42 10.22
N GLY A 358 10.34 24.21 9.32
CA GLY A 358 9.44 25.28 8.86
C GLY A 358 8.53 25.77 10.00
N PRO A 359 7.80 26.88 9.81
CA PRO A 359 6.99 27.52 10.85
C PRO A 359 5.86 26.65 11.44
N GLU A 360 5.46 25.57 10.75
CA GLU A 360 4.46 24.59 11.20
C GLU A 360 5.07 23.26 11.68
N GLY A 361 6.40 23.14 11.74
CA GLY A 361 7.10 21.92 12.17
C GLY A 361 7.21 20.81 11.12
N GLU A 362 6.56 20.94 9.96
CA GLU A 362 6.69 20.05 8.81
C GLU A 362 8.12 20.09 8.19
N HIS A 363 8.53 18.98 7.58
CA HIS A 363 9.82 18.88 6.88
C HIS A 363 9.77 19.64 5.54
N PRO A 364 10.77 20.49 5.20
CA PRO A 364 10.71 21.33 4.00
C PRO A 364 10.44 20.58 2.68
N SER A 365 11.05 19.41 2.48
CA SER A 365 10.80 18.53 1.32
C SER A 365 9.34 18.09 1.19
N VAL A 366 8.67 17.88 2.33
CA VAL A 366 7.24 17.48 2.39
C VAL A 366 6.36 18.67 2.06
N THR A 367 6.68 19.86 2.57
CA THR A 367 5.99 21.10 2.18
C THR A 367 6.12 21.36 0.68
N LEU A 368 7.30 21.16 0.10
CA LEU A 368 7.53 21.28 -1.36
C LEU A 368 6.73 20.25 -2.16
N PHE A 369 6.67 18.99 -1.71
CA PHE A 369 5.85 17.95 -2.32
C PHE A 369 4.35 18.31 -2.27
N ARG A 370 3.86 18.77 -1.12
CA ARG A 370 2.48 19.25 -0.95
C ARG A 370 2.17 20.52 -1.77
N GLN A 371 3.16 21.35 -2.10
CA GLN A 371 3.01 22.45 -3.06
C GLN A 371 2.84 21.93 -4.50
N TYR A 372 3.67 20.98 -4.93
CA TYR A 372 3.60 20.41 -6.28
C TYR A 372 2.33 19.59 -6.56
N LEU A 373 1.84 18.86 -5.55
CA LEU A 373 0.56 18.13 -5.60
C LEU A 373 -0.65 19.07 -5.83
N ARG A 374 -0.59 20.32 -5.36
CA ARG A 374 -1.67 21.31 -5.54
C ARG A 374 -1.75 21.88 -6.96
N ILE A 375 -0.74 21.66 -7.80
CA ILE A 375 -0.78 22.08 -9.20
C ILE A 375 -1.69 21.12 -9.97
N ARG A 376 -2.80 21.64 -10.51
CA ARG A 376 -3.92 20.83 -11.02
C ARG A 376 -3.74 20.41 -12.48
N THR A 377 -2.79 19.51 -12.70
CA THR A 377 -2.53 18.84 -13.99
C THR A 377 -3.44 17.63 -14.25
N VAL A 378 -4.73 17.74 -13.90
CA VAL A 378 -5.70 16.65 -14.08
C VAL A 378 -6.34 16.68 -15.47
N HIS A 379 -6.39 15.53 -16.15
CA HIS A 379 -7.09 15.40 -17.43
C HIS A 379 -8.59 15.70 -17.30
N PRO A 380 -9.25 16.26 -18.34
CA PRO A 380 -8.73 16.52 -19.70
C PRO A 380 -8.09 17.90 -19.90
N GLU A 381 -8.03 18.76 -18.87
CA GLU A 381 -7.51 20.14 -18.96
C GLU A 381 -6.37 20.38 -17.96
N PRO A 382 -5.21 19.71 -18.12
CA PRO A 382 -4.09 19.80 -17.18
C PRO A 382 -3.35 21.15 -17.26
N ASP A 383 -3.14 21.80 -16.11
CA ASP A 383 -2.32 23.03 -16.00
C ASP A 383 -0.81 22.75 -16.08
N TYR A 384 -0.34 22.36 -17.26
CA TYR A 384 1.10 22.21 -17.53
C TYR A 384 1.86 23.54 -17.38
N GLY A 385 1.20 24.68 -17.60
CA GLY A 385 1.82 26.00 -17.50
C GLY A 385 2.33 26.30 -16.08
N ALA A 386 1.53 26.00 -15.07
CA ALA A 386 1.94 26.13 -13.67
C ALA A 386 3.05 25.14 -13.27
N VAL A 387 3.06 23.91 -13.82
CA VAL A 387 4.17 22.96 -13.61
C VAL A 387 5.47 23.47 -14.21
N VAL A 388 5.43 23.95 -15.46
CA VAL A 388 6.60 24.55 -16.14
C VAL A 388 7.16 25.71 -15.30
N ALA A 389 6.31 26.64 -14.84
CA ALA A 389 6.74 27.78 -14.02
C ALA A 389 7.33 27.34 -12.67
N PHE A 390 6.74 26.35 -12.00
CA PHE A 390 7.27 25.78 -10.75
C PHE A 390 8.65 25.15 -10.96
N LEU A 391 8.84 24.39 -12.04
CA LEU A 391 10.11 23.73 -12.36
C LEU A 391 11.20 24.73 -12.75
N GLU A 392 10.87 25.81 -13.47
CA GLU A 392 11.80 26.91 -13.76
C GLU A 392 12.28 27.60 -12.46
N GLU A 393 11.38 27.82 -11.50
CA GLU A 393 11.74 28.36 -10.18
C GLU A 393 12.68 27.43 -9.41
N ARG A 394 12.40 26.11 -9.40
CA ARG A 394 13.30 25.13 -8.75
C ARG A 394 14.63 25.02 -9.47
N ALA A 395 14.66 25.07 -10.80
CA ALA A 395 15.91 25.06 -11.56
C ALA A 395 16.81 26.25 -11.20
N HIS A 396 16.22 27.44 -11.08
CA HIS A 396 16.93 28.65 -10.65
C HIS A 396 17.49 28.49 -9.23
N GLN A 397 16.66 28.06 -8.27
CA GLN A 397 17.06 27.86 -6.87
C GLN A 397 18.16 26.80 -6.70
N LEU A 398 18.14 25.76 -7.52
CA LEU A 398 19.13 24.67 -7.49
C LEU A 398 20.36 24.96 -8.36
N GLY A 399 20.42 26.08 -9.09
CA GLY A 399 21.49 26.39 -10.04
C GLY A 399 21.64 25.31 -11.11
N LEU A 400 20.53 24.94 -11.74
CA LEU A 400 20.45 23.96 -12.83
C LEU A 400 20.16 24.67 -14.16
N GLY A 401 20.66 24.11 -15.27
CA GLY A 401 20.21 24.53 -16.60
C GLY A 401 18.75 24.11 -16.81
N CYS A 402 17.93 24.96 -17.40
CA CYS A 402 16.53 24.67 -17.69
C CYS A 402 16.24 24.88 -19.18
N GLN A 403 15.67 23.88 -19.85
CA GLN A 403 15.21 23.94 -21.22
C GLN A 403 13.73 23.55 -21.30
N LYS A 404 12.97 24.26 -22.13
CA LYS A 404 11.57 23.97 -22.41
C LYS A 404 11.44 23.55 -23.86
N VAL A 405 10.81 22.40 -24.11
CA VAL A 405 10.64 21.82 -25.46
C VAL A 405 9.16 21.56 -25.69
N GLU A 406 8.51 22.41 -26.49
CA GLU A 406 7.14 22.17 -26.91
C GLU A 406 7.13 21.04 -27.96
N VAL A 407 6.49 19.92 -27.61
CA VAL A 407 6.45 18.71 -28.45
C VAL A 407 5.13 18.59 -29.22
N ALA A 408 4.06 19.16 -28.69
CA ALA A 408 2.78 19.40 -29.34
C ALA A 408 2.15 20.67 -28.73
N PRO A 409 1.14 21.30 -29.37
CA PRO A 409 0.58 22.57 -28.88
C PRO A 409 0.13 22.51 -27.42
N GLY A 410 0.73 23.35 -26.56
CA GLY A 410 0.49 23.39 -25.11
C GLY A 410 1.12 22.26 -24.29
N ARG A 411 1.80 21.29 -24.93
CA ARG A 411 2.53 20.19 -24.27
C ARG A 411 4.03 20.48 -24.29
N VAL A 412 4.56 20.90 -23.14
CA VAL A 412 5.95 21.28 -22.97
C VAL A 412 6.66 20.27 -22.07
N VAL A 413 7.68 19.60 -22.61
CA VAL A 413 8.67 18.87 -21.79
C VAL A 413 9.63 19.88 -21.17
N THR A 414 9.80 19.81 -19.86
CA THR A 414 10.80 20.60 -19.14
C THR A 414 12.01 19.73 -18.82
N VAL A 415 13.20 20.15 -19.24
CA VAL A 415 14.46 19.44 -19.02
C VAL A 415 15.32 20.25 -18.06
N LEU A 416 15.61 19.70 -16.88
CA LEU A 416 16.54 20.29 -15.92
C LEU A 416 17.88 19.56 -15.94
N THR A 417 18.98 20.31 -15.92
CA THR A 417 20.33 19.77 -16.20
C THR A 417 21.32 20.11 -15.11
N TRP A 418 21.99 19.08 -14.59
CA TRP A 418 23.20 19.18 -13.76
C TRP A 418 24.40 18.67 -14.58
N PRO A 419 25.27 19.56 -15.09
CA PRO A 419 26.44 19.17 -15.89
C PRO A 419 27.42 18.27 -15.11
N GLY A 420 27.86 17.19 -15.76
CA GLY A 420 28.92 16.32 -15.26
C GLY A 420 30.32 16.85 -15.56
N THR A 421 31.34 16.29 -14.91
CA THR A 421 32.75 16.70 -15.09
C THR A 421 33.39 16.16 -16.37
N ASN A 422 32.79 15.17 -17.03
CA ASN A 422 33.19 14.67 -18.36
C ASN A 422 31.97 14.54 -19.29
N PRO A 423 31.44 15.64 -19.85
CA PRO A 423 30.21 15.67 -20.65
C PRO A 423 30.30 14.96 -22.01
N ARG A 424 31.38 14.22 -22.28
CA ARG A 424 31.46 13.27 -23.41
C ARG A 424 30.75 11.95 -23.09
N LEU A 425 30.74 11.54 -21.82
CA LEU A 425 30.01 10.36 -21.37
C LEU A 425 28.49 10.58 -21.58
N SER A 426 27.79 9.50 -21.91
CA SER A 426 26.32 9.49 -21.94
C SER A 426 25.74 9.79 -20.55
N SER A 427 24.60 10.48 -20.53
CA SER A 427 24.00 11.00 -19.30
C SER A 427 23.23 9.95 -18.51
N LEU A 428 23.02 10.22 -17.23
CA LEU A 428 21.90 9.67 -16.48
C LEU A 428 20.66 10.52 -16.78
N LEU A 429 19.54 9.88 -17.13
CA LEU A 429 18.24 10.50 -17.27
C LEU A 429 17.33 10.11 -16.09
N LEU A 430 16.59 11.08 -15.55
CA LEU A 430 15.61 10.89 -14.48
C LEU A 430 14.26 11.37 -15.01
N ASN A 431 13.44 10.45 -15.50
CA ASN A 431 12.15 10.77 -16.09
C ASN A 431 11.04 10.84 -15.04
N SER A 432 10.16 11.82 -15.19
CA SER A 432 8.85 11.79 -14.57
C SER A 432 7.77 12.45 -15.44
N HIS A 433 6.56 11.89 -15.42
CA HIS A 433 5.38 12.56 -15.95
C HIS A 433 4.87 13.65 -15.00
N THR A 434 3.87 14.42 -15.44
CA THR A 434 3.43 15.64 -14.74
C THR A 434 1.91 15.77 -14.62
N ASP A 435 1.17 15.14 -15.52
CA ASP A 435 -0.28 14.94 -15.50
C ASP A 435 -0.71 13.89 -14.48
N VAL A 436 -2.03 13.80 -14.29
CA VAL A 436 -2.68 12.83 -13.40
C VAL A 436 -4.08 12.45 -13.91
N VAL A 437 -4.52 11.20 -13.70
CA VAL A 437 -5.88 10.75 -14.06
C VAL A 437 -6.99 11.50 -13.31
N PRO A 438 -8.21 11.56 -13.90
CA PRO A 438 -9.40 12.11 -13.26
C PRO A 438 -9.75 11.54 -11.87
N VAL A 439 -10.68 12.21 -11.20
CA VAL A 439 -11.14 11.89 -9.84
C VAL A 439 -12.66 12.00 -9.71
N PHE A 440 -13.29 10.98 -9.12
CA PHE A 440 -14.67 11.04 -8.62
C PHE A 440 -14.62 11.63 -7.20
N LYS A 441 -14.76 12.95 -7.08
CA LYS A 441 -14.57 13.68 -5.80
C LYS A 441 -15.49 13.20 -4.68
N GLU A 442 -16.67 12.68 -5.02
CA GLU A 442 -17.65 12.08 -4.11
C GLU A 442 -17.17 10.80 -3.38
N HIS A 443 -16.02 10.25 -3.77
CA HIS A 443 -15.43 9.05 -3.15
C HIS A 443 -14.12 9.33 -2.39
N TRP A 444 -13.68 10.59 -2.32
CA TRP A 444 -12.50 10.99 -1.53
C TRP A 444 -12.91 11.52 -0.15
N SER A 445 -12.10 11.25 0.86
CA SER A 445 -12.25 11.79 2.23
C SER A 445 -11.76 13.23 2.39
N HIS A 446 -10.89 13.69 1.48
CA HIS A 446 -10.30 15.03 1.41
C HIS A 446 -10.31 15.53 -0.05
N ASP A 447 -10.13 16.84 -0.32
CA ASP A 447 -10.08 17.26 -1.73
C ASP A 447 -8.79 16.73 -2.39
N PRO A 448 -8.87 15.98 -3.50
CA PRO A 448 -7.71 15.36 -4.14
C PRO A 448 -6.61 16.33 -4.60
N PHE A 449 -6.88 17.64 -4.60
CA PHE A 449 -5.92 18.70 -4.97
C PHE A 449 -5.55 19.63 -3.81
N GLU A 450 -6.00 19.36 -2.57
CA GLU A 450 -5.62 20.14 -1.38
C GLU A 450 -4.22 19.76 -0.84
N ALA A 451 -3.74 18.55 -1.14
CA ALA A 451 -2.61 17.92 -0.45
C ALA A 451 -2.78 18.00 1.08
N PHE A 452 -3.94 17.53 1.54
CA PHE A 452 -4.23 17.39 2.97
C PHE A 452 -3.23 16.43 3.61
N LYS A 453 -2.81 16.69 4.84
CA LYS A 453 -1.98 15.76 5.62
C LYS A 453 -2.64 15.51 6.96
N ASP A 454 -2.83 14.24 7.32
CA ASP A 454 -3.40 13.85 8.61
C ASP A 454 -2.37 13.97 9.75
N ALA A 455 -2.79 13.65 10.98
CA ALA A 455 -1.93 13.70 12.17
C ALA A 455 -0.94 12.53 12.22
N GLU A 456 -1.22 11.46 11.47
CA GLU A 456 -0.43 10.26 11.29
C GLU A 456 0.68 10.42 10.23
N GLY A 457 0.62 11.47 9.40
CA GLY A 457 1.62 11.84 8.40
C GLY A 457 1.35 11.32 6.98
N TYR A 458 0.14 10.84 6.67
CA TYR A 458 -0.29 10.52 5.31
C TYR A 458 -0.72 11.78 4.57
N ILE A 459 -0.17 11.96 3.36
CA ILE A 459 -0.49 13.07 2.46
C ILE A 459 -1.49 12.55 1.43
N TYR A 460 -2.71 13.06 1.46
CA TYR A 460 -3.82 12.69 0.57
C TYR A 460 -3.87 13.64 -0.63
N ALA A 461 -3.62 13.11 -1.83
CA ALA A 461 -3.74 13.83 -3.10
C ALA A 461 -3.70 12.88 -4.29
N ARG A 462 -4.35 13.26 -5.40
CA ARG A 462 -4.11 12.62 -6.69
C ARG A 462 -2.67 12.91 -7.14
N GLY A 463 -1.93 11.85 -7.47
CA GLY A 463 -0.50 11.87 -7.77
C GLY A 463 0.42 11.85 -6.55
N ALA A 464 -0.09 11.54 -5.35
CA ALA A 464 0.74 11.27 -4.18
C ALA A 464 1.61 9.99 -4.35
N GLN A 465 1.16 9.04 -5.16
CA GLN A 465 1.92 7.87 -5.62
C GLN A 465 2.32 7.99 -7.09
N ASP A 466 1.51 8.65 -7.93
CA ASP A 466 1.59 8.55 -9.39
C ASP A 466 1.68 9.90 -10.13
N MET A 467 2.87 10.41 -10.48
CA MET A 467 4.19 10.05 -9.94
C MET A 467 4.89 11.25 -9.28
N LYS A 468 4.13 12.29 -8.90
CA LYS A 468 4.65 13.58 -8.41
C LYS A 468 5.54 13.48 -7.17
N CYS A 469 5.44 12.39 -6.42
CA CYS A 469 6.39 12.05 -5.35
C CYS A 469 7.81 11.86 -5.89
N VAL A 470 7.99 11.09 -6.96
CA VAL A 470 9.28 10.81 -7.62
C VAL A 470 9.88 12.10 -8.20
N SER A 471 9.08 12.93 -8.87
CA SER A 471 9.51 14.24 -9.39
C SER A 471 10.19 15.10 -8.31
N ILE A 472 9.61 15.18 -7.11
CA ILE A 472 10.14 15.98 -6.01
C ILE A 472 11.27 15.24 -5.26
N GLN A 473 11.24 13.91 -5.21
CA GLN A 473 12.34 13.12 -4.66
C GLN A 473 13.63 13.28 -5.48
N TYR A 474 13.57 13.32 -6.81
CA TYR A 474 14.73 13.66 -7.66
C TYR A 474 15.28 15.05 -7.35
N LEU A 475 14.41 16.07 -7.34
CA LEU A 475 14.80 17.47 -7.07
C LEU A 475 15.45 17.62 -5.69
N GLU A 476 14.91 16.96 -4.66
CA GLU A 476 15.44 17.02 -3.30
C GLU A 476 16.74 16.21 -3.12
N ALA A 477 16.89 15.06 -3.79
CA ALA A 477 18.15 14.32 -3.80
C ALA A 477 19.26 15.13 -4.51
N VAL A 478 18.95 15.74 -5.65
CA VAL A 478 19.86 16.69 -6.33
C VAL A 478 20.20 17.89 -5.44
N ARG A 479 19.22 18.47 -4.74
CA ARG A 479 19.47 19.58 -3.80
C ARG A 479 20.46 19.19 -2.69
N ARG A 480 20.25 18.04 -2.04
CA ARG A 480 21.13 17.55 -0.96
C ARG A 480 22.56 17.37 -1.46
N LEU A 481 22.73 16.59 -2.54
CA LEU A 481 24.04 16.30 -3.12
C LEU A 481 24.78 17.57 -3.57
N LYS A 482 24.07 18.59 -4.08
CA LYS A 482 24.67 19.89 -4.42
C LYS A 482 25.07 20.73 -3.19
N VAL A 483 24.29 20.69 -2.11
CA VAL A 483 24.65 21.33 -0.83
C VAL A 483 25.84 20.63 -0.17
N GLU A 484 25.95 19.32 -0.32
CA GLU A 484 27.06 18.48 0.14
C GLU A 484 28.33 18.60 -0.74
N GLY A 485 28.26 19.34 -1.86
CA GLY A 485 29.42 19.61 -2.73
C GLY A 485 29.80 18.46 -3.68
N HIS A 486 28.89 17.53 -3.96
CA HIS A 486 29.16 16.45 -4.91
C HIS A 486 29.33 16.93 -6.35
N HIS A 487 30.16 16.22 -7.10
CA HIS A 487 30.30 16.33 -8.55
C HIS A 487 30.46 14.92 -9.14
N PHE A 488 29.88 14.65 -10.31
CA PHE A 488 29.88 13.33 -10.94
C PHE A 488 30.46 13.36 -12.36
N PRO A 489 31.06 12.26 -12.85
CA PRO A 489 31.57 12.18 -14.23
C PRO A 489 30.49 12.44 -15.29
N ARG A 490 29.33 11.79 -15.16
CA ARG A 490 28.21 11.89 -16.11
C ARG A 490 27.31 13.08 -15.78
N THR A 491 26.76 13.71 -16.82
CA THR A 491 25.67 14.69 -16.68
C THR A 491 24.41 13.99 -16.17
N ILE A 492 23.64 14.68 -15.32
CA ILE A 492 22.31 14.23 -14.90
C ILE A 492 21.28 15.18 -15.54
N HIS A 493 20.36 14.63 -16.32
CA HIS A 493 19.17 15.32 -16.81
C HIS A 493 17.93 14.81 -16.07
N MET A 494 17.02 15.70 -15.71
CA MET A 494 15.67 15.38 -15.24
C MET A 494 14.68 15.83 -16.30
N THR A 495 13.82 14.93 -16.77
CA THR A 495 12.72 15.24 -17.69
C THR A 495 11.40 15.24 -16.94
N PHE A 496 10.63 16.30 -17.15
CA PHE A 496 9.27 16.46 -16.65
C PHE A 496 8.35 16.55 -17.86
N VAL A 497 7.56 15.49 -18.07
CA VAL A 497 6.90 15.17 -19.34
C VAL A 497 5.38 15.28 -19.18
N PRO A 498 4.65 15.80 -20.18
CA PRO A 498 3.19 15.72 -20.23
C PRO A 498 2.71 14.45 -20.93
N ASP A 499 1.45 14.09 -20.73
CA ASP A 499 0.63 13.18 -21.54
C ASP A 499 0.76 11.67 -21.29
N GLU A 500 1.54 11.21 -20.29
CA GLU A 500 1.74 9.77 -20.03
C GLU A 500 0.41 9.05 -19.77
N GLU A 501 -0.40 9.62 -18.87
CA GLU A 501 -1.66 9.07 -18.36
C GLU A 501 -2.74 8.82 -19.43
N ILE A 502 -2.54 9.34 -20.65
CA ILE A 502 -3.39 9.10 -21.83
C ILE A 502 -2.64 8.45 -23.01
N GLY A 503 -1.44 7.91 -22.76
CA GLY A 503 -0.64 7.08 -23.67
C GLY A 503 0.74 7.63 -24.02
N GLY A 504 1.15 8.81 -23.55
CA GLY A 504 2.46 9.44 -23.83
C GLY A 504 2.64 9.90 -25.29
N HIS A 505 1.62 9.75 -26.14
CA HIS A 505 1.66 10.04 -27.57
C HIS A 505 1.88 11.52 -27.88
N GLY A 506 1.36 12.44 -27.08
CA GLY A 506 1.65 13.87 -27.16
C GLY A 506 2.87 14.32 -26.36
N GLY A 507 3.54 13.38 -25.67
CA GLY A 507 4.63 13.61 -24.72
C GLY A 507 5.94 12.97 -25.17
N MET A 508 6.40 11.96 -24.42
CA MET A 508 7.67 11.30 -24.66
C MET A 508 7.80 10.69 -26.07
N GLU A 509 6.72 10.15 -26.66
CA GLU A 509 6.80 9.56 -28.01
C GLU A 509 7.28 10.57 -29.05
N LEU A 510 6.84 11.83 -28.94
CA LEU A 510 7.33 12.92 -29.77
C LEU A 510 8.70 13.43 -29.28
N PHE A 511 8.91 13.48 -27.96
CA PHE A 511 10.17 14.00 -27.40
C PHE A 511 11.39 13.17 -27.80
N VAL A 512 11.33 11.83 -27.78
CA VAL A 512 12.48 10.98 -28.16
C VAL A 512 12.91 11.12 -29.64
N GLN A 513 12.04 11.69 -30.47
CA GLN A 513 12.29 12.00 -31.89
C GLN A 513 12.94 13.39 -32.08
N ARG A 514 13.03 14.21 -31.03
CA ARG A 514 13.55 15.58 -31.09
C ARG A 514 15.07 15.64 -31.11
N PRO A 515 15.69 16.57 -31.88
CA PRO A 515 17.10 16.93 -31.72
C PRO A 515 17.46 17.31 -30.27
N GLU A 516 16.53 17.93 -29.54
CA GLU A 516 16.67 18.30 -28.13
C GLU A 516 16.85 17.08 -27.21
N PHE A 517 16.20 15.94 -27.49
CA PHE A 517 16.41 14.69 -26.75
C PHE A 517 17.75 14.04 -27.12
N GLN A 518 18.08 14.02 -28.41
CA GLN A 518 19.36 13.48 -28.90
C GLN A 518 20.57 14.22 -28.30
N ALA A 519 20.43 15.54 -28.06
CA ALA A 519 21.43 16.36 -27.41
C ALA A 519 21.70 15.98 -25.94
N LEU A 520 20.77 15.30 -25.25
CA LEU A 520 20.97 14.83 -23.87
C LEU A 520 21.96 13.67 -23.79
N ARG A 521 22.17 12.93 -24.89
CA ARG A 521 23.03 11.72 -24.93
C ARG A 521 22.67 10.72 -23.83
N ALA A 522 21.39 10.46 -23.59
CA ALA A 522 20.94 9.58 -22.50
C ALA A 522 21.50 8.15 -22.65
N GLY A 523 22.28 7.71 -21.65
CA GLY A 523 22.92 6.39 -21.62
C GLY A 523 22.14 5.36 -20.79
N PHE A 524 21.36 5.84 -19.82
CA PHE A 524 20.46 5.06 -18.98
C PHE A 524 19.42 5.99 -18.34
N ALA A 525 18.22 5.47 -18.06
CA ALA A 525 17.13 6.21 -17.46
C ALA A 525 16.55 5.53 -16.21
N LEU A 526 16.15 6.35 -15.24
CA LEU A 526 15.13 5.99 -14.25
C LEU A 526 13.79 6.62 -14.65
N ASP A 527 12.70 5.95 -14.28
CA ASP A 527 11.32 6.27 -14.60
C ASP A 527 10.42 5.80 -13.43
N GLU A 528 9.10 5.89 -13.53
CA GLU A 528 8.20 5.47 -12.43
C GLU A 528 8.17 3.97 -12.13
N GLY A 529 7.83 3.62 -10.89
CA GLY A 529 7.43 2.27 -10.49
C GLY A 529 6.20 2.26 -9.59
N LEU A 530 5.64 1.08 -9.37
CA LEU A 530 4.49 0.90 -8.48
C LEU A 530 4.92 0.81 -7.00
N ALA A 531 4.05 1.27 -6.10
CA ALA A 531 4.18 0.99 -4.67
C ALA A 531 4.18 -0.53 -4.38
N ASN A 532 4.87 -0.97 -3.34
CA ASN A 532 4.90 -2.36 -2.89
C ASN A 532 4.29 -2.48 -1.48
N PRO A 533 3.20 -3.25 -1.28
CA PRO A 533 2.59 -3.49 0.03
C PRO A 533 3.45 -4.35 0.99
N THR A 534 4.62 -4.80 0.55
CA THR A 534 5.62 -5.52 1.35
C THR A 534 6.81 -4.62 1.68
N ASP A 535 7.69 -5.12 2.53
CA ASP A 535 8.96 -4.49 2.93
C ASP A 535 10.01 -4.43 1.81
N ALA A 536 9.79 -5.10 0.67
CA ALA A 536 10.62 -4.96 -0.53
C ALA A 536 10.26 -3.74 -1.37
N PHE A 537 11.23 -3.24 -2.15
CA PHE A 537 10.99 -2.30 -3.24
C PHE A 537 10.93 -3.05 -4.56
N THR A 538 10.04 -2.64 -5.47
CA THR A 538 9.96 -3.24 -6.82
C THR A 538 10.65 -2.36 -7.84
N VAL A 539 11.38 -2.97 -8.77
CA VAL A 539 12.00 -2.31 -9.92
C VAL A 539 11.57 -2.99 -11.21
N TYR A 540 11.30 -2.19 -12.24
CA TYR A 540 10.62 -2.61 -13.45
C TYR A 540 11.54 -2.45 -14.66
N TYR A 541 12.00 -3.58 -15.19
CA TYR A 541 13.04 -3.62 -16.23
C TYR A 541 12.48 -3.81 -17.66
N SER A 542 11.18 -4.11 -17.77
CA SER A 542 10.39 -4.07 -19.00
C SER A 542 8.90 -4.01 -18.64
N GLU A 543 8.02 -3.94 -19.63
CA GLU A 543 6.57 -3.83 -19.48
C GLU A 543 5.84 -4.68 -20.53
N ARG A 544 4.53 -4.85 -20.40
CA ARG A 544 3.77 -5.71 -21.32
C ARG A 544 3.27 -4.96 -22.56
N SER A 545 3.57 -5.47 -23.75
CA SER A 545 3.13 -4.86 -25.01
C SER A 545 1.61 -4.92 -25.14
N ILE A 546 0.98 -3.75 -25.34
CA ILE A 546 -0.48 -3.60 -25.39
C ILE A 546 -1.01 -3.81 -26.82
N TRP A 547 -1.74 -4.89 -27.03
CA TRP A 547 -2.41 -5.21 -28.29
C TRP A 547 -3.92 -5.15 -28.09
N TRP A 548 -4.59 -4.22 -28.75
CA TRP A 548 -6.05 -4.14 -28.80
C TRP A 548 -6.52 -4.66 -30.15
N VAL A 549 -7.12 -5.84 -30.14
CA VAL A 549 -7.48 -6.59 -31.36
C VAL A 549 -9.00 -6.64 -31.50
N ARG A 550 -9.54 -6.17 -32.62
CA ARG A 550 -10.93 -6.45 -33.01
C ARG A 550 -10.93 -7.58 -34.03
N VAL A 551 -11.57 -8.70 -33.71
CA VAL A 551 -11.91 -9.75 -34.66
C VAL A 551 -13.30 -9.46 -35.21
N THR A 552 -13.46 -9.47 -36.52
CA THR A 552 -14.75 -9.28 -37.22
C THR A 552 -15.06 -10.52 -38.05
N SER A 553 -16.31 -10.98 -37.96
CA SER A 553 -16.80 -12.19 -38.62
C SER A 553 -18.07 -11.87 -39.39
N THR A 554 -18.06 -12.08 -40.71
CA THR A 554 -19.24 -12.01 -41.58
C THR A 554 -19.74 -13.40 -41.93
N GLY A 555 -21.05 -13.55 -42.11
CA GLY A 555 -21.68 -14.82 -42.47
C GLY A 555 -23.11 -14.63 -42.97
N LYS A 556 -23.80 -15.74 -43.26
CA LYS A 556 -25.13 -15.71 -43.87
C LYS A 556 -26.19 -15.27 -42.84
N PRO A 557 -26.94 -14.18 -43.09
CA PRO A 557 -28.13 -13.87 -42.31
C PRO A 557 -29.31 -14.78 -42.71
N GLY A 558 -30.29 -14.90 -41.82
CA GLY A 558 -31.44 -15.78 -42.01
C GLY A 558 -32.47 -15.62 -40.89
N HIS A 559 -33.61 -16.31 -41.01
CA HIS A 559 -34.60 -16.37 -39.93
C HIS A 559 -34.15 -17.38 -38.87
N ALA A 560 -34.17 -17.02 -37.59
CA ALA A 560 -33.62 -17.82 -36.49
C ALA A 560 -34.33 -19.17 -36.23
N SER A 561 -35.42 -19.47 -36.95
CA SER A 561 -36.08 -20.79 -36.94
C SER A 561 -35.49 -21.78 -37.96
N LEU A 562 -34.43 -21.41 -38.68
CA LEU A 562 -33.80 -22.22 -39.72
C LEU A 562 -32.34 -22.52 -39.36
N PHE A 563 -31.88 -23.73 -39.66
CA PHE A 563 -30.46 -24.11 -39.60
C PHE A 563 -29.69 -23.41 -40.72
N THR A 564 -29.40 -22.13 -40.51
CA THR A 564 -28.59 -21.32 -41.41
C THR A 564 -27.13 -21.71 -41.23
N GLU A 565 -26.50 -22.26 -42.26
CA GLU A 565 -25.06 -22.59 -42.24
C GLU A 565 -24.19 -21.34 -42.45
N ASP A 566 -22.91 -21.42 -42.07
CA ASP A 566 -21.91 -20.36 -42.30
C ASP A 566 -22.30 -19.01 -41.64
N THR A 567 -22.75 -19.07 -40.38
CA THR A 567 -23.14 -17.87 -39.64
C THR A 567 -21.92 -17.07 -39.16
N ALA A 568 -22.11 -15.77 -38.96
CA ALA A 568 -21.10 -14.94 -38.30
C ALA A 568 -20.78 -15.43 -36.87
N ALA A 569 -21.75 -16.03 -36.19
CA ALA A 569 -21.66 -16.48 -34.80
C ALA A 569 -20.79 -17.73 -34.64
N GLU A 570 -21.03 -18.77 -35.42
CA GLU A 570 -20.24 -20.02 -35.35
C GLU A 570 -18.76 -19.76 -35.67
N LYS A 571 -18.49 -18.90 -36.65
CA LYS A 571 -17.14 -18.54 -37.05
C LYS A 571 -16.44 -17.68 -35.99
N LEU A 572 -17.11 -16.66 -35.43
CA LEU A 572 -16.53 -15.86 -34.35
C LEU A 572 -16.29 -16.70 -33.09
N HIS A 573 -17.20 -17.62 -32.76
CA HIS A 573 -17.08 -18.54 -31.63
C HIS A 573 -15.81 -19.42 -31.69
N LYS A 574 -15.39 -19.86 -32.89
CA LYS A 574 -14.12 -20.58 -33.07
C LYS A 574 -12.93 -19.71 -32.64
N VAL A 575 -12.82 -18.48 -33.15
CA VAL A 575 -11.70 -17.58 -32.82
C VAL A 575 -11.71 -17.20 -31.32
N VAL A 576 -12.88 -16.86 -30.77
CA VAL A 576 -13.05 -16.55 -29.34
C VAL A 576 -12.60 -17.74 -28.49
N SER A 577 -12.96 -18.96 -28.87
CA SER A 577 -12.54 -20.18 -28.19
C SER A 577 -11.03 -20.40 -28.24
N SER A 578 -10.38 -20.20 -29.40
CA SER A 578 -8.91 -20.29 -29.54
C SER A 578 -8.17 -19.26 -28.68
N ILE A 579 -8.62 -18.00 -28.69
CA ILE A 579 -8.03 -16.91 -27.90
C ILE A 579 -8.21 -17.16 -26.39
N LEU A 580 -9.38 -17.64 -25.95
CA LEU A 580 -9.63 -17.94 -24.55
C LEU A 580 -8.94 -19.23 -24.07
N ALA A 581 -8.69 -20.20 -24.96
CA ALA A 581 -7.85 -21.36 -24.66
C ALA A 581 -6.37 -20.96 -24.48
N PHE A 582 -5.86 -20.01 -25.28
CA PHE A 582 -4.54 -19.42 -25.06
C PHE A 582 -4.46 -18.65 -23.73
N ARG A 583 -5.47 -17.85 -23.39
CA ARG A 583 -5.58 -17.19 -22.08
C ARG A 583 -5.51 -18.18 -20.92
N GLU A 584 -6.20 -19.32 -21.05
CA GLU A 584 -6.23 -20.37 -20.04
C GLU A 584 -4.85 -21.05 -19.89
N LYS A 585 -4.13 -21.28 -21.00
CA LYS A 585 -2.74 -21.76 -20.98
C LYS A 585 -1.82 -20.80 -20.19
N GLU A 586 -1.91 -19.49 -20.42
CA GLU A 586 -1.08 -18.51 -19.70
C GLU A 586 -1.49 -18.36 -18.22
N ARG A 587 -2.77 -18.53 -17.90
CA ARG A 587 -3.24 -18.64 -16.50
C ARG A 587 -2.64 -19.86 -15.79
N GLN A 588 -2.57 -21.00 -16.47
CA GLN A 588 -1.92 -22.22 -15.96
C GLN A 588 -0.38 -22.06 -15.86
N ARG A 589 0.25 -21.35 -16.82
CA ARG A 589 1.68 -20.99 -16.76
C ARG A 589 2.00 -20.20 -15.49
N LEU A 590 1.20 -19.18 -15.16
CA LEU A 590 1.36 -18.40 -13.92
C LEU A 590 1.16 -19.27 -12.66
N GLN A 591 0.11 -20.10 -12.62
CA GLN A 591 -0.20 -20.91 -11.44
C GLN A 591 0.77 -22.09 -11.21
N SER A 592 1.44 -22.57 -12.26
CA SER A 592 2.36 -23.71 -12.17
C SER A 592 3.81 -23.34 -11.87
N ASN A 593 4.17 -22.05 -11.93
CA ASN A 593 5.53 -21.56 -11.65
C ASN A 593 5.50 -20.41 -10.62
N PRO A 594 5.85 -20.65 -9.34
CA PRO A 594 5.82 -19.62 -8.29
C PRO A 594 6.87 -18.51 -8.46
N HIS A 595 7.79 -18.63 -9.44
CA HIS A 595 8.73 -17.57 -9.79
C HIS A 595 8.18 -16.57 -10.82
N LEU A 596 7.05 -16.86 -11.46
CA LEU A 596 6.39 -15.91 -12.37
C LEU A 596 5.48 -14.96 -11.58
N LYS A 597 5.67 -13.66 -11.80
CA LYS A 597 4.74 -12.58 -11.41
C LYS A 597 3.79 -12.29 -12.58
N LEU A 598 2.68 -11.59 -12.33
CA LEU A 598 1.62 -11.36 -13.34
C LEU A 598 2.12 -10.67 -14.63
N GLY A 599 3.12 -9.79 -14.55
CA GLY A 599 3.72 -9.15 -15.72
C GLY A 599 4.53 -10.11 -16.62
N ALA A 600 4.96 -11.27 -16.12
CA ALA A 600 5.75 -12.27 -16.85
C ALA A 600 4.88 -13.37 -17.50
N VAL A 601 3.58 -13.10 -17.69
CA VAL A 601 2.63 -13.91 -18.47
C VAL A 601 1.71 -13.01 -19.28
N THR A 602 1.25 -13.52 -20.43
CA THR A 602 0.32 -12.79 -21.28
C THR A 602 -1.10 -12.87 -20.71
N THR A 603 -1.75 -11.71 -20.53
CA THR A 603 -3.17 -11.67 -20.15
C THR A 603 -4.03 -11.25 -21.32
N VAL A 604 -5.12 -11.98 -21.57
CA VAL A 604 -6.14 -11.64 -22.57
C VAL A 604 -7.49 -11.50 -21.91
N ASN A 605 -8.28 -10.50 -22.29
CA ASN A 605 -9.68 -10.38 -21.87
C ASN A 605 -10.54 -9.94 -23.06
N LEU A 606 -11.71 -10.58 -23.23
CA LEU A 606 -12.75 -10.13 -24.16
C LEU A 606 -13.41 -8.89 -23.55
N THR A 607 -13.21 -7.72 -24.14
CA THR A 607 -13.67 -6.42 -23.62
C THR A 607 -14.93 -5.89 -24.31
N LYS A 608 -15.22 -6.35 -25.54
CA LYS A 608 -16.42 -5.94 -26.28
C LYS A 608 -16.93 -7.07 -27.19
N LEU A 609 -18.24 -7.15 -27.38
CA LEU A 609 -18.91 -8.04 -28.33
C LEU A 609 -20.08 -7.28 -28.97
N GLU A 610 -20.15 -7.24 -30.30
CA GLU A 610 -21.06 -6.35 -31.03
C GLU A 610 -21.70 -7.02 -32.26
N GLY A 611 -22.94 -6.66 -32.57
CA GLY A 611 -23.65 -6.99 -33.81
C GLY A 611 -25.02 -7.65 -33.60
N GLY A 612 -25.68 -8.03 -34.69
CA GLY A 612 -27.10 -8.40 -34.70
C GLY A 612 -28.07 -7.21 -34.78
N VAL A 613 -29.33 -7.49 -35.14
CA VAL A 613 -30.36 -6.45 -35.39
C VAL A 613 -31.73 -6.75 -34.77
N ALA A 614 -32.09 -8.03 -34.62
CA ALA A 614 -33.34 -8.48 -33.98
C ALA A 614 -33.18 -9.91 -33.45
N ILE A 615 -33.92 -10.27 -32.41
CA ILE A 615 -33.79 -11.58 -31.72
C ILE A 615 -34.13 -12.79 -32.61
N ASN A 616 -34.93 -12.60 -33.65
CA ASN A 616 -35.33 -13.64 -34.61
C ASN A 616 -34.54 -13.62 -35.92
N VAL A 617 -33.46 -12.84 -36.02
CA VAL A 617 -32.63 -12.69 -37.22
C VAL A 617 -31.19 -13.10 -36.94
N VAL A 618 -30.69 -14.10 -37.67
CA VAL A 618 -29.30 -14.53 -37.64
C VAL A 618 -28.40 -13.36 -38.13
N PRO A 619 -27.35 -12.97 -37.39
CA PRO A 619 -26.55 -11.80 -37.73
C PRO A 619 -25.68 -12.03 -38.97
N ALA A 620 -25.73 -11.08 -39.91
CA ALA A 620 -24.80 -11.03 -41.06
C ALA A 620 -23.35 -10.73 -40.63
N THR A 621 -23.17 -9.98 -39.53
CA THR A 621 -21.86 -9.60 -38.99
C THR A 621 -21.89 -9.58 -37.48
N LEU A 622 -20.80 -10.06 -36.85
CA LEU A 622 -20.47 -9.90 -35.44
C LEU A 622 -19.00 -9.48 -35.30
N SER A 623 -18.65 -8.78 -34.22
CA SER A 623 -17.25 -8.52 -33.86
C SER A 623 -16.98 -8.70 -32.37
N ALA A 624 -15.76 -9.12 -32.03
CA ALA A 624 -15.25 -9.31 -30.68
C ALA A 624 -13.96 -8.50 -30.51
N SER A 625 -13.88 -7.67 -29.46
CA SER A 625 -12.68 -6.90 -29.14
C SER A 625 -11.98 -7.47 -27.91
N PHE A 626 -10.65 -7.59 -27.98
CA PHE A 626 -9.80 -8.14 -26.93
C PHE A 626 -8.74 -7.13 -26.50
N ASP A 627 -8.55 -7.00 -25.19
CA ASP A 627 -7.32 -6.44 -24.62
C ASP A 627 -6.34 -7.60 -24.37
N ILE A 628 -5.17 -7.52 -25.00
CA ILE A 628 -4.07 -8.47 -24.92
C ILE A 628 -2.84 -7.71 -24.39
N ARG A 629 -2.35 -8.07 -23.21
CA ARG A 629 -1.09 -7.56 -22.64
C ARG A 629 -0.03 -8.66 -22.76
N LEU A 630 0.82 -8.57 -23.78
CA LEU A 630 1.82 -9.59 -24.13
C LEU A 630 3.03 -9.50 -23.22
N ALA A 631 3.48 -10.66 -22.70
CA ALA A 631 4.70 -10.73 -21.90
C ALA A 631 5.96 -10.52 -22.77
N PRO A 632 7.07 -9.99 -22.22
CA PRO A 632 8.26 -9.66 -23.01
C PRO A 632 8.98 -10.85 -23.65
N ASP A 633 8.68 -12.09 -23.22
CA ASP A 633 9.21 -13.33 -23.79
C ASP A 633 8.41 -13.86 -24.99
N VAL A 634 7.31 -13.18 -25.37
CA VAL A 634 6.50 -13.57 -26.53
C VAL A 634 7.10 -13.00 -27.81
N ASP A 635 7.41 -13.89 -28.77
CA ASP A 635 7.61 -13.50 -30.17
C ASP A 635 6.30 -12.91 -30.71
N LEU A 636 6.27 -11.58 -30.82
CA LEU A 636 5.11 -10.83 -31.27
C LEU A 636 4.71 -11.21 -32.71
N LYS A 637 5.67 -11.50 -33.60
CA LYS A 637 5.38 -11.88 -34.99
C LYS A 637 4.75 -13.27 -35.05
N ALA A 638 5.29 -14.23 -34.29
CA ALA A 638 4.68 -15.55 -34.17
C ALA A 638 3.27 -15.50 -33.53
N PHE A 639 3.02 -14.55 -32.62
CA PHE A 639 1.69 -14.36 -32.03
C PHE A 639 0.68 -13.70 -33.01
N GLU A 640 1.13 -12.78 -33.86
CA GLU A 640 0.33 -12.24 -34.97
C GLU A 640 -0.01 -13.30 -36.02
N GLU A 641 0.97 -14.12 -36.41
CA GLU A 641 0.76 -15.27 -37.29
C GLU A 641 -0.20 -16.30 -36.66
N GLN A 642 -0.15 -16.48 -35.33
CA GLN A 642 -1.11 -17.29 -34.58
C GLN A 642 -2.54 -16.71 -34.61
N LEU A 643 -2.73 -15.41 -34.34
CA LEU A 643 -4.03 -14.73 -34.47
C LEU A 643 -4.60 -14.87 -35.90
N GLN A 644 -3.74 -14.70 -36.91
CA GLN A 644 -4.09 -14.88 -38.31
C GLN A 644 -4.50 -16.31 -38.63
N SER A 645 -3.80 -17.32 -38.07
CA SER A 645 -4.15 -18.73 -38.24
C SER A 645 -5.51 -19.10 -37.62
N TRP A 646 -5.86 -18.53 -36.45
CA TRP A 646 -7.16 -18.76 -35.82
C TRP A 646 -8.31 -18.15 -36.62
N CYS A 647 -8.10 -16.98 -37.23
CA CYS A 647 -9.08 -16.37 -38.13
C CYS A 647 -9.27 -17.22 -39.40
N GLN A 648 -8.17 -17.67 -40.04
CA GLN A 648 -8.23 -18.53 -41.22
C GLN A 648 -8.93 -19.89 -40.94
N ALA A 649 -8.62 -20.52 -39.80
CA ALA A 649 -9.25 -21.77 -39.38
C ALA A 649 -10.73 -21.62 -38.99
N ALA A 650 -11.20 -20.39 -38.73
CA ALA A 650 -12.61 -20.14 -38.44
C ALA A 650 -13.49 -20.20 -39.69
N GLY A 651 -13.01 -19.66 -40.81
CA GLY A 651 -13.66 -19.69 -42.13
C GLY A 651 -13.47 -18.38 -42.91
N GLU A 652 -13.98 -18.34 -44.14
CA GLU A 652 -14.01 -17.11 -44.94
C GLU A 652 -14.84 -16.00 -44.26
N GLY A 653 -14.50 -14.74 -44.53
CA GLY A 653 -15.17 -13.59 -43.90
C GLY A 653 -14.78 -13.33 -42.44
N VAL A 654 -13.78 -14.03 -41.91
CA VAL A 654 -13.21 -13.79 -40.57
C VAL A 654 -11.88 -13.05 -40.70
N THR A 655 -11.81 -11.85 -40.13
CA THR A 655 -10.65 -10.97 -40.17
C THR A 655 -10.36 -10.40 -38.78
N PHE A 656 -9.19 -9.79 -38.61
CA PHE A 656 -8.89 -8.99 -37.43
C PHE A 656 -8.15 -7.71 -37.81
N GLU A 657 -8.29 -6.69 -36.97
CA GLU A 657 -7.58 -5.41 -37.04
C GLU A 657 -6.96 -5.09 -35.68
N PHE A 658 -5.88 -4.31 -35.70
CA PHE A 658 -5.32 -3.71 -34.49
C PHE A 658 -5.89 -2.30 -34.30
N VAL A 659 -6.64 -2.13 -33.22
CA VAL A 659 -6.98 -0.79 -32.70
C VAL A 659 -5.74 -0.14 -32.06
N GLN A 660 -4.85 -0.96 -31.47
CA GLN A 660 -3.56 -0.56 -30.95
C GLN A 660 -2.57 -1.74 -31.02
N LYS A 661 -1.30 -1.48 -31.35
CA LYS A 661 -0.24 -2.50 -31.47
C LYS A 661 1.14 -1.92 -31.14
N PHE A 662 1.78 -2.43 -30.10
CA PHE A 662 3.21 -2.20 -29.85
C PHE A 662 4.05 -3.33 -30.50
N THR A 663 5.01 -3.00 -31.36
CA THR A 663 5.70 -3.98 -32.23
C THR A 663 6.98 -4.57 -31.66
N GLU A 664 7.45 -4.11 -30.50
CA GLU A 664 8.77 -4.47 -29.95
C GLU A 664 8.74 -4.59 -28.42
N PRO A 665 9.01 -5.78 -27.84
CA PRO A 665 9.22 -5.92 -26.42
C PRO A 665 10.68 -5.59 -26.12
N ARG A 666 10.94 -4.42 -25.51
CA ARG A 666 12.31 -4.00 -25.15
C ARG A 666 12.55 -4.12 -23.65
N VAL A 667 13.68 -4.72 -23.31
CA VAL A 667 14.04 -5.19 -21.97
C VAL A 667 15.39 -4.61 -21.58
N THR A 668 15.45 -3.96 -20.41
CA THR A 668 16.70 -3.55 -19.77
C THR A 668 17.31 -4.77 -19.07
N SER A 669 18.62 -4.99 -19.19
CA SER A 669 19.27 -6.10 -18.46
C SER A 669 19.17 -5.90 -16.94
N THR A 670 18.99 -7.00 -16.23
CA THR A 670 19.10 -7.07 -14.76
C THR A 670 20.15 -8.10 -14.34
N ASP A 671 21.17 -8.28 -15.18
CA ASP A 671 22.29 -9.18 -14.92
C ASP A 671 23.39 -8.42 -14.17
N ASP A 672 24.04 -9.02 -13.17
CA ASP A 672 25.15 -8.38 -12.43
C ASP A 672 26.37 -8.02 -13.31
N SER A 673 26.37 -8.39 -14.60
CA SER A 673 27.33 -7.98 -15.62
C SER A 673 26.99 -6.66 -16.33
N ASP A 674 25.74 -6.19 -16.27
CA ASP A 674 25.37 -4.86 -16.79
C ASP A 674 25.82 -3.77 -15.81
N PRO A 675 26.64 -2.78 -16.22
CA PRO A 675 27.18 -1.79 -15.29
C PRO A 675 26.14 -0.88 -14.64
N TRP A 676 25.01 -0.61 -15.30
CA TRP A 676 23.92 0.19 -14.74
C TRP A 676 23.12 -0.61 -13.71
N TRP A 677 22.80 -1.87 -14.02
CA TRP A 677 22.16 -2.77 -13.04
C TRP A 677 23.06 -3.07 -11.84
N ALA A 678 24.36 -3.27 -12.06
CA ALA A 678 25.33 -3.49 -11.00
C ALA A 678 25.39 -2.27 -10.05
N ALA A 679 25.42 -1.05 -10.59
CA ALA A 679 25.38 0.18 -9.80
C ALA A 679 24.03 0.38 -9.08
N PHE A 680 22.90 0.15 -9.77
CA PHE A 680 21.56 0.26 -9.19
C PHE A 680 21.33 -0.74 -8.06
N SER A 681 21.49 -2.03 -8.35
CA SER A 681 21.27 -3.11 -7.38
C SER A 681 22.32 -3.10 -6.25
N GLY A 682 23.53 -2.61 -6.53
CA GLY A 682 24.59 -2.36 -5.54
C GLY A 682 24.12 -1.52 -4.38
N VAL A 683 23.37 -0.44 -4.63
CA VAL A 683 22.84 0.43 -3.57
C VAL A 683 21.86 -0.30 -2.65
N PHE A 684 21.00 -1.19 -3.17
CA PHE A 684 20.10 -1.99 -2.33
C PHE A 684 20.84 -3.07 -1.53
N LYS A 685 21.87 -3.68 -2.13
CA LYS A 685 22.78 -4.62 -1.45
C LYS A 685 23.50 -3.90 -0.28
N ASP A 686 24.05 -2.71 -0.51
CA ASP A 686 24.74 -1.88 0.49
C ASP A 686 23.83 -1.36 1.60
N MET A 687 22.60 -0.95 1.27
CA MET A 687 21.60 -0.45 2.23
C MET A 687 20.85 -1.58 2.97
N ASN A 688 21.16 -2.86 2.66
CA ASN A 688 20.45 -4.03 3.18
C ASN A 688 18.92 -3.90 2.96
N LEU A 689 18.52 -3.56 1.73
CA LEU A 689 17.12 -3.42 1.31
C LEU A 689 16.77 -4.53 0.31
N THR A 690 15.57 -5.11 0.45
CA THR A 690 15.07 -6.12 -0.48
C THR A 690 14.61 -5.45 -1.77
N LEU A 691 15.10 -5.94 -2.91
CA LEU A 691 14.75 -5.47 -4.25
C LEU A 691 14.11 -6.62 -5.05
N GLU A 692 12.93 -6.38 -5.62
CA GLU A 692 12.22 -7.33 -6.49
C GLU A 692 12.23 -6.82 -7.95
N PRO A 693 12.94 -7.47 -8.88
CA PRO A 693 12.78 -7.21 -10.31
C PRO A 693 11.46 -7.78 -10.82
N GLU A 694 10.62 -6.96 -11.45
CA GLU A 694 9.36 -7.37 -12.06
C GLU A 694 9.19 -6.80 -13.48
N ILE A 695 8.23 -7.37 -14.23
CA ILE A 695 7.71 -6.76 -15.46
C ILE A 695 6.53 -5.86 -15.09
N PHE A 696 6.52 -4.62 -15.58
CA PHE A 696 5.47 -3.66 -15.28
C PHE A 696 4.13 -4.15 -15.85
N PRO A 697 3.05 -4.18 -15.06
CA PRO A 697 1.81 -4.84 -15.47
C PRO A 697 0.99 -4.02 -16.48
N ALA A 698 1.18 -2.70 -16.52
CA ALA A 698 0.63 -1.77 -17.50
C ALA A 698 1.74 -1.33 -18.48
N ALA A 699 1.97 -0.02 -18.65
CA ALA A 699 3.06 0.58 -19.43
C ALA A 699 3.51 1.90 -18.76
N THR A 700 4.72 2.38 -19.07
CA THR A 700 5.27 3.70 -18.63
C THR A 700 6.05 4.36 -19.78
N ASP A 701 6.46 5.63 -19.62
CA ASP A 701 7.24 6.37 -20.63
C ASP A 701 8.55 5.66 -21.06
N SER A 702 9.09 4.80 -20.20
CA SER A 702 10.21 3.91 -20.49
C SER A 702 10.07 3.10 -21.79
N ARG A 703 8.85 2.80 -22.27
CA ARG A 703 8.64 2.18 -23.58
C ARG A 703 9.29 2.99 -24.71
N TYR A 704 9.21 4.31 -24.64
CA TYR A 704 9.74 5.23 -25.65
C TYR A 704 11.24 5.41 -25.53
N LEU A 705 11.75 5.53 -24.29
CA LEU A 705 13.19 5.56 -24.01
C LEU A 705 13.87 4.28 -24.51
N ARG A 706 13.33 3.11 -24.16
CA ARG A 706 13.81 1.82 -24.67
C ARG A 706 13.65 1.72 -26.19
N LYS A 707 12.57 2.25 -26.80
CA LYS A 707 12.33 2.29 -28.27
C LYS A 707 13.39 3.08 -29.05
N VAL A 708 14.05 4.07 -28.45
CA VAL A 708 15.23 4.75 -29.05
C VAL A 708 16.58 4.21 -28.58
N GLY A 709 16.60 3.12 -27.80
CA GLY A 709 17.81 2.40 -27.40
C GLY A 709 18.38 2.77 -26.03
N VAL A 710 17.69 3.63 -25.27
CA VAL A 710 18.10 3.98 -23.90
C VAL A 710 17.59 2.92 -22.92
N PRO A 711 18.46 2.17 -22.21
CA PRO A 711 18.02 1.27 -21.15
C PRO A 711 17.35 2.06 -20.02
N ALA A 712 16.20 1.59 -19.55
CA ALA A 712 15.38 2.30 -18.58
C ALA A 712 14.84 1.34 -17.50
N LEU A 713 14.92 1.75 -16.22
CA LEU A 713 14.30 1.06 -15.09
C LEU A 713 13.21 1.94 -14.47
N GLY A 714 11.99 1.41 -14.44
CA GLY A 714 10.90 1.99 -13.69
C GLY A 714 11.06 1.71 -12.19
N PHE A 715 11.16 2.74 -11.35
CA PHE A 715 11.40 2.61 -9.92
C PHE A 715 10.79 3.77 -9.13
N SER A 716 9.89 3.44 -8.21
CA SER A 716 9.41 4.35 -7.16
C SER A 716 9.77 3.79 -5.78
N PRO A 717 10.44 4.54 -4.90
CA PRO A 717 10.86 4.07 -3.58
C PRO A 717 9.70 4.06 -2.57
N MET A 718 8.69 3.22 -2.81
CA MET A 718 7.46 3.14 -2.03
C MET A 718 7.20 1.71 -1.50
N ASN A 719 8.04 1.22 -0.59
CA ASN A 719 7.76 -0.03 0.14
C ASN A 719 6.75 0.20 1.28
N CYS A 720 6.26 -0.90 1.86
CA CYS A 720 5.20 -0.95 2.89
C CYS A 720 3.92 -0.16 2.55
N THR A 721 3.68 0.13 1.28
CA THR A 721 2.69 1.11 0.81
C THR A 721 1.63 0.42 -0.06
N PRO A 722 0.32 0.57 0.22
CA PRO A 722 -0.72 0.02 -0.63
C PRO A 722 -0.72 0.72 -1.99
N ARG A 723 -0.90 -0.04 -3.08
CA ARG A 723 -1.09 0.51 -4.44
C ARG A 723 -2.44 1.23 -4.48
N LEU A 724 -2.41 2.56 -4.54
CA LEU A 724 -3.59 3.43 -4.57
C LEU A 724 -3.54 4.43 -5.74
N LEU A 725 -2.55 4.33 -6.62
CA LEU A 725 -2.53 5.03 -7.90
C LEU A 725 -3.87 4.83 -8.64
N HIS A 726 -4.36 5.90 -9.24
CA HIS A 726 -5.66 6.00 -9.94
C HIS A 726 -6.91 5.78 -9.05
N ASP A 727 -6.78 5.18 -7.87
CA ASP A 727 -7.86 4.93 -6.91
C ASP A 727 -8.28 6.20 -6.15
N HIS A 728 -9.27 6.05 -5.26
CA HIS A 728 -9.70 7.06 -4.28
C HIS A 728 -8.77 7.08 -3.06
N ASP A 729 -8.67 8.23 -2.38
CA ASP A 729 -7.79 8.44 -1.23
C ASP A 729 -6.33 8.01 -1.48
N GLU A 730 -5.87 8.21 -2.72
CA GLU A 730 -4.46 8.06 -3.08
C GLU A 730 -3.61 8.91 -2.13
N ARG A 731 -2.63 8.26 -1.50
CA ARG A 731 -1.83 8.86 -0.45
C ARG A 731 -0.47 8.23 -0.33
N LEU A 732 0.48 9.02 0.14
CA LEU A 732 1.82 8.59 0.50
C LEU A 732 2.16 9.14 1.89
N HIS A 733 2.74 8.30 2.75
CA HIS A 733 3.19 8.75 4.06
C HIS A 733 4.48 9.56 3.92
N GLU A 734 4.53 10.73 4.56
CA GLU A 734 5.65 11.67 4.46
C GLU A 734 7.04 11.05 4.71
N ALA A 735 7.17 10.05 5.58
CA ALA A 735 8.45 9.38 5.82
C ALA A 735 8.76 8.21 4.86
N VAL A 736 7.77 7.66 4.13
CA VAL A 736 8.05 6.84 2.92
C VAL A 736 8.60 7.77 1.84
N PHE A 737 7.96 8.92 1.64
CA PHE A 737 8.42 9.95 0.72
C PHE A 737 9.86 10.41 1.03
N LEU A 738 10.19 10.70 2.29
CA LEU A 738 11.54 11.09 2.71
C LEU A 738 12.57 9.95 2.56
N CYS A 739 12.23 8.72 2.93
CA CYS A 739 13.05 7.53 2.67
C CYS A 739 13.42 7.41 1.17
N GLY A 740 12.48 7.74 0.29
CA GLY A 740 12.75 7.79 -1.15
C GLY A 740 13.76 8.85 -1.57
N VAL A 741 13.73 10.04 -0.96
CA VAL A 741 14.79 11.05 -1.14
C VAL A 741 16.14 10.49 -0.71
N ASP A 742 16.19 9.79 0.42
CA ASP A 742 17.42 9.19 0.95
C ASP A 742 17.97 8.08 0.01
N ILE A 743 17.09 7.24 -0.55
CA ILE A 743 17.44 6.19 -1.52
C ILE A 743 17.98 6.82 -2.82
N TYR A 744 17.34 7.85 -3.38
CA TYR A 744 17.90 8.52 -4.56
C TYR A 744 19.20 9.28 -4.26
N THR A 745 19.36 9.83 -3.04
CA THR A 745 20.64 10.42 -2.59
C THR A 745 21.77 9.37 -2.61
N ARG A 746 21.47 8.07 -2.57
CA ARG A 746 22.43 6.97 -2.74
C ARG A 746 22.52 6.43 -4.18
N LEU A 747 21.41 6.39 -4.93
CA LEU A 747 21.40 5.94 -6.33
C LEU A 747 22.07 6.92 -7.30
N LEU A 748 21.85 8.23 -7.16
CA LEU A 748 22.39 9.21 -8.11
C LEU A 748 23.94 9.22 -8.14
N PRO A 749 24.67 9.18 -7.00
CA PRO A 749 26.12 9.04 -7.01
C PRO A 749 26.61 7.75 -7.66
N ALA A 750 25.93 6.62 -7.42
CA ALA A 750 26.32 5.32 -7.99
C ALA A 750 26.14 5.30 -9.51
N LEU A 751 24.97 5.71 -10.00
CA LEU A 751 24.63 5.73 -11.43
C LEU A 751 25.43 6.77 -12.21
N ALA A 752 25.53 8.01 -11.71
CA ALA A 752 26.29 9.06 -12.40
C ALA A 752 27.82 8.85 -12.38
N SER A 753 28.30 7.86 -11.60
CA SER A 753 29.70 7.42 -11.55
C SER A 753 29.97 6.09 -12.26
N VAL A 754 28.98 5.50 -12.97
CA VAL A 754 29.19 4.29 -13.80
C VAL A 754 30.34 4.56 -14.79
N PRO A 755 31.38 3.70 -14.85
CA PRO A 755 32.55 3.89 -15.72
C PRO A 755 32.20 4.08 -17.18
N ALA A 756 33.13 4.63 -17.97
CA ALA A 756 32.95 4.78 -19.41
C ALA A 756 32.66 3.43 -20.08
N LEU A 757 31.59 3.38 -20.85
CA LEU A 757 31.09 2.21 -21.56
C LEU A 757 31.54 2.26 -23.03
N PRO A 758 31.56 1.12 -23.76
CA PRO A 758 31.86 1.14 -25.20
C PRO A 758 30.96 2.08 -26.02
N SER A 759 29.70 2.28 -25.58
CA SER A 759 28.73 3.21 -26.16
C SER A 759 28.98 4.70 -25.86
N ASP A 760 29.94 5.06 -25.00
CA ASP A 760 30.34 6.45 -24.75
C ASP A 760 31.39 6.96 -25.76
N SER A 761 31.87 6.11 -26.68
CA SER A 761 33.03 6.33 -27.56
C SER A 761 32.74 7.25 -28.75
#